data_AF-A0A1G2YZU2-F1
#
_entry.id   AF-A0A1G2YZU2-F1
#
_cell.length_a   1.000
_cell.length_b   1.000
_cell.length_c   1.000
_cell.angle_alpha   90.00
_cell.angle_beta   90.00
_cell.angle_gamma   90.00
#
_symmetry.space_group_name_H-M   'P 1'
#
loop_
_entity.id
_entity.type
_entity.pdbx_description
1 polymer ?
#
loop_
_entity_poly.entity_id
_entity_poly.type
_entity_poly.pdbx_seq_one_letter_code
_entity_poly.pdbx_strand_id
1 'polypeptide(L)'
;MRKGILFLTPAVLFVSLFSIGCSVSRGTEAEVSAVTIVSPSDATTAETLAAQEVRRYVYLRTGKLLPIVHSDKKLPSKTPLIIVGQKDRPAVKTITDKNAELASSTASLESQQYLIKTINSGDRQAVLITGSDSIGTLYAAYRFAEHLGVRFYMHGDTIPDERIALKIPDMDEKGKPLFDMRGIQPFHDFPEGPDWWNTDDYKAIIAQLPKLRMNFFGLHTYPQGGVGPEPAVWIGMPGDFNEDGTVKFSYPSRHFTTANVTGAWGYKPAKTSDYTFGAAQIFERDDYGPDYMQGMNPWTQLNPEKANELFNRMGGTLKEAFEYAHILGVKTCVGTETPLIIPDAVKERIKSMGKDPSDPAVVQELYEGMFRRIAKAYPLDYYWFWTPEDWTWGNPRDEQIEATMADFRAAIAASKQVNAPFTLATCGWVLGPPKDRAMFDNTLPKEMPMSCINRNVGFAPVEPGFANVTGRPQWAIPWLEDDPALIIPQLWAGRMRRDAADALAYGCTGLMGIHWRTRILGPNVSALAHAAWEQKEWNPDFGRKIEPTRPKLPDGREGGNVAEFPNNAIADTENDPLYQTVIWDVKAYRMKVPNGTYTVTLKFCEPHYTESGKRVFAVTLQGKKVIDQLDVFAEVGRNRAMDYTFEDVKTDNGILEIGFESLVEFPFIAAFAVQGRDFTKKINCGGPAYKDYEADIPAAESDSRPRDLPADDFYADWALSQFGPEAAEQIARIFISLDGGPSATAEGQQNTNLPRPSTWIGGPGGIRPDERDSEQVSKEYEFVEDLAKIRPNINGQGNLERFDYWLNNFRYLRAAGRVSCTWARFNAAMKKVKDEKDPQSSKRLARLIALPIRKELVAQVADVHKYLLATVNTNGEMGNVTNWQQHVMPTLLTEPGEELAKLTGEELPADAMPSGSYKGPMRLIVPTVRGSLSAGEDLQLKVIILASDKPKDATIYFRSIGKGNYDKIPLTHIARSVYSARIPAGSIETDLEYYIEVNTTDGQVSTFPATAPDINQTVVIIKER
;
A
#
# COMPACT_ATOMS: atom_id res chain seq x y z
N MET A 1 25.92 21.59 33.47
CA MET A 1 26.39 22.32 34.66
C MET A 1 25.56 23.60 34.77
N ARG A 2 24.67 23.73 35.79
CA ARG A 2 23.82 24.89 36.19
C ARG A 2 22.87 25.48 35.13
N LYS A 3 21.64 25.92 35.40
CA LYS A 3 20.64 25.83 36.49
C LYS A 3 19.41 26.59 35.94
N GLY A 4 18.19 26.14 36.21
CA GLY A 4 16.98 26.92 35.91
C GLY A 4 15.71 26.15 36.21
N ILE A 5 15.40 25.99 37.49
CA ILE A 5 14.16 25.38 38.03
C ILE A 5 13.24 26.52 38.46
N LEU A 6 11.94 26.43 38.12
CA LEU A 6 10.88 27.02 38.93
C LEU A 6 9.75 25.99 39.12
N PHE A 7 9.43 25.76 40.39
CA PHE A 7 8.39 24.89 40.92
C PHE A 7 6.99 25.51 40.77
N LEU A 8 5.97 24.66 40.60
CA LEU A 8 4.61 24.91 41.09
C LEU A 8 4.02 23.59 41.63
N THR A 9 3.60 23.66 42.89
CA THR A 9 3.07 22.62 43.79
C THR A 9 1.65 22.15 43.46
N PRO A 10 1.24 20.92 43.84
CA PRO A 10 -0.14 20.44 43.71
C PRO A 10 -0.97 20.76 44.97
N ALA A 11 -2.19 21.27 44.77
CA ALA A 11 -3.18 21.42 45.85
C ALA A 11 -4.16 20.25 45.82
N VAL A 12 -4.10 19.43 46.86
CA VAL A 12 -5.04 18.36 47.21
C VAL A 12 -6.35 19.00 47.69
N LEU A 13 -7.49 18.54 47.19
CA LEU A 13 -8.78 18.79 47.85
C LEU A 13 -9.55 17.47 48.03
N PHE A 14 -9.77 17.16 49.31
CA PHE A 14 -10.61 16.11 49.86
C PHE A 14 -12.06 16.24 49.38
N VAL A 15 -12.66 15.14 48.91
CA VAL A 15 -14.11 15.03 48.72
C VAL A 15 -14.70 14.31 49.93
N SER A 16 -15.50 15.03 50.71
CA SER A 16 -16.32 14.50 51.80
C SER A 16 -17.62 13.93 51.23
N LEU A 17 -17.95 12.70 51.61
CA LEU A 17 -19.26 12.09 51.39
C LEU A 17 -20.34 12.86 52.16
N PHE A 18 -21.35 13.36 51.44
CA PHE A 18 -22.66 13.64 52.01
C PHE A 18 -23.75 13.03 51.14
N SER A 19 -24.38 11.99 51.69
CA SER A 19 -25.56 11.32 51.19
C SER A 19 -26.78 12.20 51.49
N ILE A 20 -27.38 12.80 50.47
CA ILE A 20 -28.76 13.32 50.55
C ILE A 20 -29.49 12.86 49.32
N GLY A 21 -30.50 12.00 49.53
CA GLY A 21 -31.38 11.52 48.49
C GLY A 21 -32.21 12.66 47.92
N CYS A 22 -32.24 12.75 46.59
CA CYS A 22 -33.26 13.46 45.85
C CYS A 22 -33.77 12.55 44.73
N SER A 23 -35.09 12.48 44.66
CA SER A 23 -35.93 11.76 43.73
C SER A 23 -35.42 11.80 42.29
N VAL A 24 -35.41 10.63 41.65
CA VAL A 24 -35.33 10.47 40.20
C VAL A 24 -36.52 11.20 39.56
N SER A 25 -36.32 12.44 39.11
CA SER A 25 -37.21 13.00 38.10
C SER A 25 -36.87 12.29 36.78
N ARG A 26 -37.76 11.41 36.35
CA ARG A 26 -37.81 10.95 34.95
C ARG A 26 -37.89 12.20 34.07
N GLY A 27 -36.75 12.61 33.52
CA GLY A 27 -36.70 13.51 32.38
C GLY A 27 -37.47 12.82 31.26
N THR A 28 -38.59 13.42 30.88
CA THR A 28 -39.46 12.94 29.82
C THR A 28 -38.72 12.95 28.48
N GLU A 29 -39.05 11.99 27.61
CA GLU A 29 -38.55 11.80 26.23
C GLU A 29 -38.71 13.03 25.28
N ALA A 30 -39.13 14.20 25.79
CA ALA A 30 -39.53 15.36 25.00
C ALA A 30 -38.38 16.24 24.47
N GLU A 31 -37.18 16.23 25.09
CA GLU A 31 -36.08 17.13 24.69
C GLU A 31 -35.28 16.65 23.46
N VAL A 32 -35.50 15.41 23.02
CA VAL A 32 -34.75 14.79 21.91
C VAL A 32 -35.27 15.24 20.52
N SER A 33 -36.40 15.95 20.46
CA SER A 33 -37.08 16.32 19.22
C SER A 33 -36.65 17.66 18.57
N ALA A 34 -35.61 18.33 19.08
CA ALA A 34 -35.31 19.69 18.64
C ALA A 34 -34.46 19.76 17.34
N VAL A 35 -33.36 19.02 17.20
CA VAL A 35 -32.43 19.24 16.08
C VAL A 35 -32.93 18.60 14.77
N THR A 36 -32.94 19.36 13.68
CA THR A 36 -33.35 18.89 12.35
C THR A 36 -32.24 19.05 11.32
N ILE A 37 -32.03 18.02 10.49
CA ILE A 37 -31.16 18.11 9.31
C ILE A 37 -31.98 18.68 8.15
N VAL A 38 -31.51 19.75 7.52
CA VAL A 38 -32.12 20.35 6.35
C VAL A 38 -31.25 20.06 5.14
N SER A 39 -31.86 19.46 4.12
CA SER A 39 -31.26 19.22 2.81
C SER A 39 -32.07 19.98 1.74
N PRO A 40 -31.44 20.53 0.69
CA PRO A 40 -32.15 21.17 -0.42
C PRO A 40 -33.19 20.21 -1.06
N SER A 41 -34.28 20.75 -1.60
CA SER A 41 -35.30 19.90 -2.27
C SER A 41 -34.78 19.37 -3.61
N ASP A 42 -33.90 20.13 -4.26
CA ASP A 42 -33.20 19.85 -5.52
C ASP A 42 -31.77 19.29 -5.31
N ALA A 43 -31.51 18.70 -4.13
CA ALA A 43 -30.23 18.08 -3.79
C ALA A 43 -29.84 16.98 -4.80
N THR A 44 -28.57 16.99 -5.22
CA THR A 44 -27.99 15.90 -6.02
C THR A 44 -27.91 14.59 -5.23
N THR A 45 -27.56 13.49 -5.89
CA THR A 45 -27.26 12.21 -5.25
C THR A 45 -26.23 12.36 -4.12
N ALA A 46 -25.11 13.05 -4.38
CA ALA A 46 -24.06 13.26 -3.38
C ALA A 46 -24.47 14.21 -2.23
N GLU A 47 -25.31 15.23 -2.47
CA GLU A 47 -25.86 16.07 -1.38
C GLU A 47 -26.87 15.28 -0.51
N THR A 48 -27.65 14.40 -1.13
CA THR A 48 -28.57 13.51 -0.40
C THR A 48 -27.78 12.53 0.47
N LEU A 49 -26.74 11.92 -0.09
CA LEU A 49 -25.82 11.05 0.65
C LEU A 49 -25.15 11.81 1.81
N ALA A 50 -24.67 13.04 1.57
CA ALA A 50 -24.06 13.86 2.62
C ALA A 50 -25.01 14.07 3.81
N ALA A 51 -26.29 14.37 3.55
CA ALA A 51 -27.29 14.53 4.60
C ALA A 51 -27.59 13.20 5.33
N GLN A 52 -27.62 12.07 4.60
CA GLN A 52 -27.78 10.74 5.19
C GLN A 52 -26.59 10.35 6.08
N GLU A 53 -25.37 10.64 5.65
CA GLU A 53 -24.14 10.34 6.41
C GLU A 53 -24.03 11.20 7.67
N VAL A 54 -24.37 12.50 7.59
CA VAL A 54 -24.49 13.35 8.79
C VAL A 54 -25.49 12.73 9.76
N ARG A 55 -26.68 12.30 9.30
CA ARG A 55 -27.66 11.62 10.15
C ARG A 55 -27.10 10.33 10.76
N ARG A 56 -26.44 9.50 9.95
CA ARG A 56 -25.85 8.22 10.34
C ARG A 56 -24.83 8.40 11.45
N TYR A 57 -23.85 9.28 11.28
CA TYR A 57 -22.80 9.45 12.28
C TYR A 57 -23.30 10.17 13.53
N VAL A 58 -24.25 11.10 13.43
CA VAL A 58 -24.93 11.63 14.62
C VAL A 58 -25.66 10.50 15.36
N TYR A 59 -26.36 9.61 14.67
CA TYR A 59 -27.04 8.47 15.28
C TYR A 59 -26.04 7.53 15.97
N LEU A 60 -24.98 7.10 15.29
CA LEU A 60 -23.96 6.23 15.86
C LEU A 60 -23.29 6.87 17.09
N ARG A 61 -23.08 8.19 17.06
CA ARG A 61 -22.38 8.90 18.12
C ARG A 61 -23.24 9.32 19.31
N THR A 62 -24.55 9.48 19.12
CA THR A 62 -25.45 10.01 20.16
C THR A 62 -26.61 9.08 20.52
N GLY A 63 -26.85 8.04 19.71
CA GLY A 63 -28.05 7.22 19.76
C GLY A 63 -29.32 7.94 19.29
N LYS A 64 -29.23 9.18 18.78
CA LYS A 64 -30.40 9.98 18.37
C LYS A 64 -30.49 10.04 16.85
N LEU A 65 -31.56 9.50 16.30
CA LEU A 65 -31.83 9.54 14.86
C LEU A 65 -32.55 10.85 14.51
N LEU A 66 -31.85 11.77 13.85
CA LEU A 66 -32.41 13.06 13.46
C LEU A 66 -33.31 12.97 12.21
N PRO A 67 -34.40 13.74 12.12
CA PRO A 67 -35.18 13.85 10.89
C PRO A 67 -34.39 14.62 9.83
N ILE A 68 -34.52 14.19 8.57
CA ILE A 68 -34.08 14.95 7.39
C ILE A 68 -35.31 15.59 6.76
N VAL A 69 -35.29 16.92 6.63
CA VAL A 69 -36.33 17.72 5.98
C VAL A 69 -35.79 18.32 4.70
N HIS A 70 -36.52 18.13 3.60
CA HIS A 70 -36.22 18.75 2.33
C HIS A 70 -36.89 20.13 2.24
N SER A 71 -36.12 21.20 2.05
CA SER A 71 -36.66 22.57 1.98
C SER A 71 -35.74 23.51 1.23
N ASP A 72 -36.32 24.46 0.47
CA ASP A 72 -35.56 25.45 -0.30
C ASP A 72 -35.42 26.78 0.43
N LYS A 73 -36.49 27.35 0.99
CA LYS A 73 -36.46 28.69 1.64
C LYS A 73 -37.10 28.73 3.02
N LYS A 74 -37.92 27.73 3.36
CA LYS A 74 -38.68 27.70 4.62
C LYS A 74 -37.95 26.79 5.60
N LEU A 75 -36.98 27.35 6.31
CA LEU A 75 -36.28 26.63 7.38
C LEU A 75 -37.21 26.44 8.59
N PRO A 76 -37.18 25.27 9.27
CA PRO A 76 -37.98 25.05 10.47
C PRO A 76 -37.78 26.15 11.53
N SER A 77 -38.86 26.55 12.20
CA SER A 77 -38.83 27.64 13.18
C SER A 77 -38.51 27.14 14.59
N LYS A 78 -37.67 27.87 15.32
CA LYS A 78 -37.41 27.76 16.78
C LYS A 78 -36.60 26.54 17.25
N THR A 79 -35.99 25.76 16.37
CA THR A 79 -35.11 24.66 16.78
C THR A 79 -33.71 24.75 16.18
N PRO A 80 -32.68 24.13 16.80
CA PRO A 80 -31.36 24.08 16.20
C PRO A 80 -31.34 23.28 14.91
N LEU A 81 -30.49 23.66 13.95
CA LEU A 81 -30.46 23.07 12.61
C LEU A 81 -29.07 22.56 12.23
N ILE A 82 -29.02 21.52 11.40
CA ILE A 82 -27.84 21.16 10.62
C ILE A 82 -28.23 21.29 9.14
N ILE A 83 -27.61 22.21 8.42
CA ILE A 83 -27.95 22.47 7.00
C ILE A 83 -26.83 21.89 6.15
N VAL A 84 -27.20 20.99 5.24
CA VAL A 84 -26.27 20.25 4.38
C VAL A 84 -26.63 20.52 2.93
N GLY A 85 -25.75 21.19 2.18
CA GLY A 85 -25.97 21.47 0.77
C GLY A 85 -24.90 22.37 0.16
N GLN A 86 -24.85 22.42 -1.17
CA GLN A 86 -23.90 23.26 -1.89
C GLN A 86 -24.15 24.75 -1.66
N LYS A 87 -23.09 25.56 -1.76
CA LYS A 87 -23.11 27.01 -1.47
C LYS A 87 -24.20 27.79 -2.21
N ASP A 88 -24.56 27.34 -3.41
CA ASP A 88 -25.51 28.04 -4.28
C ASP A 88 -26.97 27.66 -4.05
N ARG A 89 -27.23 26.65 -3.22
CA ARG A 89 -28.59 26.17 -2.94
C ARG A 89 -29.41 27.22 -2.19
N PRO A 90 -30.70 27.40 -2.53
CA PRO A 90 -31.57 28.36 -1.84
C PRO A 90 -31.60 28.18 -0.31
N ALA A 91 -31.51 26.94 0.18
CA ALA A 91 -31.56 26.62 1.60
C ALA A 91 -30.32 27.15 2.34
N VAL A 92 -29.15 27.07 1.70
CA VAL A 92 -27.88 27.60 2.20
C VAL A 92 -27.89 29.13 2.13
N LYS A 93 -28.28 29.70 0.98
CA LYS A 93 -28.38 31.16 0.76
C LYS A 93 -29.29 31.87 1.76
N THR A 94 -30.38 31.20 2.19
CA THR A 94 -31.29 31.73 3.21
C THR A 94 -30.60 32.06 4.54
N ILE A 95 -29.48 31.40 4.86
CA ILE A 95 -28.66 31.72 6.02
C ILE A 95 -27.47 32.59 5.65
N THR A 96 -26.74 32.25 4.59
CA THR A 96 -25.49 32.95 4.25
C THR A 96 -25.73 34.41 3.88
N ASP A 97 -26.80 34.71 3.14
CA ASP A 97 -27.07 36.07 2.63
C ASP A 97 -27.46 37.07 3.75
N LYS A 98 -27.75 36.58 4.96
CA LYS A 98 -28.03 37.43 6.13
C LYS A 98 -26.78 37.97 6.80
N ASN A 99 -25.60 37.46 6.44
CA ASN A 99 -24.32 37.89 6.98
C ASN A 99 -23.31 38.05 5.83
N ALA A 100 -22.87 39.29 5.59
CA ALA A 100 -22.00 39.61 4.46
C ALA A 100 -20.64 38.87 4.50
N GLU A 101 -20.07 38.66 5.68
CA GLU A 101 -18.81 37.91 5.85
C GLU A 101 -19.00 36.43 5.51
N LEU A 102 -20.09 35.83 6.00
CA LEU A 102 -20.44 34.44 5.69
C LEU A 102 -20.71 34.26 4.19
N ALA A 103 -21.48 35.16 3.58
CA ALA A 103 -21.74 35.14 2.14
C ALA A 103 -20.44 35.28 1.32
N SER A 104 -19.52 36.16 1.73
CA SER A 104 -18.21 36.28 1.09
C SER A 104 -17.37 35.01 1.26
N SER A 105 -17.36 34.42 2.46
CA SER A 105 -16.60 33.21 2.75
C SER A 105 -17.09 32.02 1.93
N THR A 106 -18.41 31.78 1.86
CA THR A 106 -19.00 30.71 1.06
C THR A 106 -18.86 30.94 -0.44
N ALA A 107 -19.03 32.19 -0.91
CA ALA A 107 -18.86 32.52 -2.33
C ALA A 107 -17.43 32.21 -2.81
N SER A 108 -16.42 32.43 -1.95
CA SER A 108 -15.00 32.20 -2.25
C SER A 108 -14.56 30.73 -2.33
N LEU A 109 -15.44 29.76 -2.03
CA LEU A 109 -15.09 28.34 -2.11
C LEU A 109 -14.86 27.93 -3.57
N GLU A 110 -13.67 27.40 -3.86
CA GLU A 110 -13.31 26.79 -5.16
C GLU A 110 -13.67 25.29 -5.16
N SER A 111 -13.55 24.60 -6.29
CA SER A 111 -13.97 23.19 -6.42
C SER A 111 -13.42 22.30 -5.29
N GLN A 112 -14.25 21.38 -4.82
CA GLN A 112 -13.99 20.43 -3.72
C GLN A 112 -13.76 21.08 -2.33
N GLN A 113 -13.65 22.40 -2.23
CA GLN A 113 -13.54 23.09 -0.95
C GLN A 113 -14.86 23.08 -0.19
N TYR A 114 -14.75 23.19 1.12
CA TYR A 114 -15.91 23.26 2.01
C TYR A 114 -15.76 24.26 3.14
N LEU A 115 -16.90 24.59 3.75
CA LEU A 115 -17.02 25.33 5.00
C LEU A 115 -17.94 24.54 5.96
N ILE A 116 -17.46 24.31 7.18
CA ILE A 116 -18.27 23.87 8.32
C ILE A 116 -18.28 25.01 9.33
N LYS A 117 -19.44 25.60 9.56
CA LYS A 117 -19.54 26.77 10.45
C LYS A 117 -20.79 26.75 11.32
N THR A 118 -20.61 27.02 12.60
CA THR A 118 -21.69 27.23 13.56
C THR A 118 -22.12 28.70 13.53
N ILE A 119 -23.41 28.91 13.38
CA ILE A 119 -24.04 30.22 13.15
C ILE A 119 -25.09 30.44 14.22
N ASN A 120 -24.98 31.58 14.91
CA ASN A 120 -25.98 32.05 15.87
C ASN A 120 -26.85 33.12 15.20
N SER A 121 -28.14 32.81 15.00
CA SER A 121 -29.12 33.71 14.38
C SER A 121 -30.30 33.94 15.32
N GLY A 122 -30.21 34.97 16.17
CA GLY A 122 -31.16 35.19 17.26
C GLY A 122 -31.06 34.06 18.30
N ASP A 123 -32.19 33.52 18.74
CA ASP A 123 -32.24 32.39 19.69
C ASP A 123 -31.96 31.01 19.05
N ARG A 124 -31.49 30.96 17.80
CA ARG A 124 -31.26 29.72 17.05
C ARG A 124 -29.78 29.51 16.73
N GLN A 125 -29.29 28.32 17.05
CA GLN A 125 -28.00 27.81 16.61
C GLN A 125 -28.15 26.92 15.36
N ALA A 126 -27.30 27.09 14.36
CA ALA A 126 -27.28 26.23 13.18
C ALA A 126 -25.85 25.86 12.80
N VAL A 127 -25.60 24.60 12.42
CA VAL A 127 -24.36 24.20 11.75
C VAL A 127 -24.60 24.23 10.25
N LEU A 128 -23.82 25.00 9.52
CA LEU A 128 -23.76 24.98 8.07
C LEU A 128 -22.65 24.01 7.65
N ILE A 129 -23.01 23.00 6.87
CA ILE A 129 -22.10 22.04 6.23
C ILE A 129 -22.28 22.26 4.71
N THR A 130 -21.34 22.98 4.09
CA THR A 130 -21.50 23.41 2.70
C THR A 130 -20.21 23.26 1.89
N GLY A 131 -20.33 22.77 0.67
CA GLY A 131 -19.26 22.72 -0.31
C GLY A 131 -19.44 23.73 -1.43
N SER A 132 -18.37 24.00 -2.18
CA SER A 132 -18.48 24.68 -3.47
C SER A 132 -19.28 23.88 -4.50
N ASP A 133 -19.14 22.55 -4.46
CA ASP A 133 -19.82 21.55 -5.29
C ASP A 133 -20.35 20.38 -4.42
N SER A 134 -21.05 19.43 -5.05
CA SER A 134 -21.70 18.32 -4.33
C SER A 134 -20.70 17.43 -3.60
N ILE A 135 -19.53 17.21 -4.20
CA ILE A 135 -18.49 16.36 -3.63
C ILE A 135 -17.80 17.08 -2.46
N GLY A 136 -17.53 18.38 -2.57
CA GLY A 136 -17.08 19.21 -1.44
C GLY A 136 -18.08 19.20 -0.28
N THR A 137 -19.38 19.15 -0.57
CA THR A 137 -20.42 19.02 0.48
C THR A 137 -20.37 17.64 1.15
N LEU A 138 -20.11 16.57 0.39
CA LEU A 138 -19.92 15.23 0.93
C LEU A 138 -18.64 15.13 1.80
N TYR A 139 -17.54 15.77 1.38
CA TYR A 139 -16.32 15.88 2.18
C TYR A 139 -16.57 16.63 3.50
N ALA A 140 -17.36 17.70 3.47
CA ALA A 140 -17.75 18.43 4.66
C ALA A 140 -18.56 17.56 5.64
N ALA A 141 -19.45 16.70 5.14
CA ALA A 141 -20.21 15.76 5.97
C ALA A 141 -19.30 14.74 6.67
N TYR A 142 -18.31 14.18 5.97
CA TYR A 142 -17.36 13.25 6.57
C TYR A 142 -16.39 13.95 7.53
N ARG A 143 -15.93 15.16 7.20
CA ARG A 143 -15.16 15.98 8.14
C ARG A 143 -15.95 16.32 9.41
N PHE A 144 -17.24 16.61 9.28
CA PHE A 144 -18.12 16.79 10.43
C PHE A 144 -18.18 15.52 11.29
N ALA A 145 -18.25 14.33 10.68
CA ALA A 145 -18.19 13.06 11.41
C ALA A 145 -16.85 12.86 12.15
N GLU A 146 -15.71 13.28 11.56
CA GLU A 146 -14.41 13.27 12.24
C GLU A 146 -14.40 14.12 13.51
N HIS A 147 -15.08 15.27 13.49
CA HIS A 147 -15.27 16.12 14.68
C HIS A 147 -16.18 15.49 15.74
N LEU A 148 -16.99 14.49 15.38
CA LEU A 148 -17.71 13.65 16.34
C LEU A 148 -16.86 12.48 16.87
N GLY A 149 -15.60 12.35 16.44
CA GLY A 149 -14.64 11.32 16.84
C GLY A 149 -14.58 10.10 15.93
N VAL A 150 -15.29 10.08 14.80
CA VAL A 150 -15.24 8.97 13.83
C VAL A 150 -13.93 9.04 13.02
N ARG A 151 -13.36 7.91 12.63
CA ARG A 151 -12.24 7.85 11.66
C ARG A 151 -12.54 6.86 10.55
N PHE A 152 -11.95 7.10 9.38
CA PHE A 152 -12.19 6.33 8.16
C PHE A 152 -10.91 5.69 7.66
N TYR A 153 -11.04 4.49 7.10
CA TYR A 153 -9.94 3.70 6.55
C TYR A 153 -10.47 2.86 5.39
N MET A 154 -9.59 2.29 4.57
CA MET A 154 -9.99 1.41 3.45
C MET A 154 -10.86 0.22 3.91
N HIS A 155 -10.60 -0.34 5.08
CA HIS A 155 -11.32 -1.50 5.60
C HIS A 155 -12.64 -1.17 6.31
N GLY A 156 -12.96 0.12 6.53
CA GLY A 156 -14.18 0.51 7.22
C GLY A 156 -14.05 1.72 8.15
N ASP A 157 -15.13 1.97 8.89
CA ASP A 157 -15.26 3.10 9.81
C ASP A 157 -14.85 2.67 11.22
N THR A 158 -14.13 3.53 11.94
CA THR A 158 -13.89 3.39 13.38
C THR A 158 -14.84 4.30 14.14
N ILE A 159 -15.77 3.69 14.86
CA ILE A 159 -16.75 4.38 15.71
C ILE A 159 -16.30 4.26 17.17
N PRO A 160 -16.15 5.38 17.90
CA PRO A 160 -15.92 5.35 19.34
C PRO A 160 -17.05 4.65 20.08
N ASP A 161 -16.70 3.73 20.97
CA ASP A 161 -17.64 2.96 21.79
C ASP A 161 -18.49 3.86 22.70
N GLU A 162 -17.89 4.93 23.25
CA GLU A 162 -18.60 5.85 24.13
C GLU A 162 -19.46 6.85 23.33
N ARG A 163 -20.77 6.85 23.58
CA ARG A 163 -21.70 7.85 23.02
C ARG A 163 -21.54 9.22 23.67
N ILE A 164 -21.64 10.26 22.87
CA ILE A 164 -21.65 11.66 23.32
C ILE A 164 -23.08 12.21 23.40
N ALA A 165 -23.27 13.24 24.22
CA ALA A 165 -24.53 13.98 24.24
C ALA A 165 -24.74 14.71 22.91
N LEU A 166 -25.98 14.68 22.38
CA LEU A 166 -26.33 15.47 21.20
C LEU A 166 -26.28 16.96 21.56
N LYS A 167 -25.27 17.65 21.03
CA LYS A 167 -25.11 19.10 21.09
C LYS A 167 -24.64 19.60 19.73
N ILE A 168 -25.03 20.83 19.39
CA ILE A 168 -24.47 21.49 18.22
C ILE A 168 -23.02 21.89 18.57
N PRO A 169 -22.00 21.36 17.87
CA PRO A 169 -20.61 21.75 18.13
C PRO A 169 -20.38 23.20 17.73
N ASP A 170 -19.42 23.86 18.37
CA ASP A 170 -18.92 25.16 17.92
C ASP A 170 -17.80 24.94 16.91
N MET A 171 -17.98 25.39 15.67
CA MET A 171 -17.11 25.06 14.55
C MET A 171 -16.93 26.27 13.64
N ASP A 172 -15.71 26.44 13.14
CA ASP A 172 -15.37 27.38 12.07
C ASP A 172 -14.18 26.81 11.29
N GLU A 173 -14.45 25.88 10.37
CA GLU A 173 -13.43 25.21 9.57
C GLU A 173 -13.70 25.40 8.09
N LYS A 174 -12.69 25.87 7.36
CA LYS A 174 -12.66 25.91 5.89
C LYS A 174 -11.64 24.89 5.39
N GLY A 175 -12.08 23.91 4.61
CA GLY A 175 -11.20 22.90 4.01
C GLY A 175 -10.84 23.25 2.56
N LYS A 176 -9.55 23.16 2.23
CA LYS A 176 -9.04 23.26 0.85
C LYS A 176 -8.08 22.11 0.58
N PRO A 177 -8.29 21.30 -0.47
CA PRO A 177 -7.34 20.25 -0.81
C PRO A 177 -6.03 20.88 -1.31
N LEU A 178 -4.91 20.25 -0.99
CA LEU A 178 -3.59 20.62 -1.50
C LEU A 178 -3.27 19.95 -2.85
N PHE A 179 -3.99 18.87 -3.16
CA PHE A 179 -3.90 18.13 -4.42
C PHE A 179 -5.30 17.99 -5.02
N ASP A 180 -5.44 18.24 -6.32
CA ASP A 180 -6.71 18.12 -7.03
C ASP A 180 -7.18 16.66 -7.15
N MET A 181 -6.22 15.75 -7.33
CA MET A 181 -6.43 14.30 -7.42
C MET A 181 -5.84 13.58 -6.20
N ARG A 182 -6.63 12.75 -5.54
CA ARG A 182 -6.24 12.07 -4.29
C ARG A 182 -6.82 10.66 -4.31
N GLY A 183 -6.05 9.62 -4.02
CA GLY A 183 -6.63 8.28 -4.07
C GLY A 183 -5.70 7.12 -3.81
N ILE A 184 -6.06 5.98 -4.37
CA ILE A 184 -5.33 4.73 -4.20
C ILE A 184 -5.09 4.04 -5.53
N GLN A 185 -4.07 3.20 -5.53
CA GLN A 185 -3.75 2.28 -6.60
C GLN A 185 -3.59 0.87 -6.01
N PRO A 186 -4.68 0.11 -5.86
CA PRO A 186 -4.57 -1.30 -5.52
C PRO A 186 -3.88 -2.05 -6.68
N PHE A 187 -2.91 -2.90 -6.37
CA PHE A 187 -2.03 -3.52 -7.36
C PHE A 187 -2.31 -5.01 -7.52
N HIS A 188 -2.61 -5.46 -8.74
CA HIS A 188 -2.88 -6.87 -9.06
C HIS A 188 -1.57 -7.65 -9.27
N ASP A 189 -1.45 -8.81 -8.62
CA ASP A 189 -0.31 -9.75 -8.65
C ASP A 189 -0.41 -10.85 -7.56
N PHE A 190 -0.93 -10.52 -6.37
CA PHE A 190 -0.86 -11.34 -5.14
C PHE A 190 -2.21 -11.53 -4.44
N PRO A 191 -2.42 -12.65 -3.72
CA PRO A 191 -3.67 -12.92 -3.00
C PRO A 191 -3.93 -11.98 -1.81
N GLU A 192 -2.90 -11.32 -1.29
CA GLU A 192 -2.99 -10.27 -0.26
C GLU A 192 -3.68 -8.99 -0.77
N GLY A 193 -3.72 -8.83 -2.09
CA GLY A 193 -4.19 -7.64 -2.78
C GLY A 193 -5.57 -7.80 -3.45
N PRO A 194 -5.84 -6.99 -4.50
CA PRO A 194 -7.11 -6.96 -5.22
C PRO A 194 -7.40 -8.20 -6.06
N ASP A 195 -6.46 -9.13 -6.22
CA ASP A 195 -6.67 -10.37 -7.01
C ASP A 195 -7.86 -11.19 -6.51
N TRP A 196 -8.20 -11.08 -5.22
CA TRP A 196 -9.33 -11.78 -4.61
C TRP A 196 -10.56 -10.90 -4.37
N TRP A 197 -10.58 -9.69 -4.91
CA TRP A 197 -11.73 -8.79 -4.78
C TRP A 197 -12.85 -9.20 -5.73
N ASN A 198 -14.04 -9.34 -5.17
CA ASN A 198 -15.32 -9.39 -5.89
C ASN A 198 -15.91 -7.98 -6.01
N THR A 199 -16.99 -7.83 -6.78
CA THR A 199 -17.66 -6.54 -7.00
C THR A 199 -17.98 -5.81 -5.68
N ASP A 200 -18.40 -6.54 -4.64
CA ASP A 200 -18.68 -5.97 -3.32
C ASP A 200 -17.43 -5.45 -2.60
N ASP A 201 -16.27 -6.10 -2.78
CA ASP A 201 -15.00 -5.62 -2.24
C ASP A 201 -14.60 -4.31 -2.91
N TYR A 202 -14.67 -4.23 -4.24
CA TYR A 202 -14.43 -2.99 -4.98
C TYR A 202 -15.35 -1.86 -4.49
N LYS A 203 -16.67 -2.11 -4.42
CA LYS A 203 -17.64 -1.12 -3.97
C LYS A 203 -17.40 -0.70 -2.50
N ALA A 204 -17.01 -1.64 -1.63
CA ALA A 204 -16.68 -1.34 -0.24
C ALA A 204 -15.47 -0.41 -0.11
N ILE A 205 -14.39 -0.68 -0.84
CA ILE A 205 -13.17 0.15 -0.85
C ILE A 205 -13.45 1.52 -1.49
N ILE A 206 -14.12 1.55 -2.64
CA ILE A 206 -14.48 2.78 -3.35
C ILE A 206 -15.36 3.69 -2.47
N ALA A 207 -16.30 3.12 -1.69
CA ALA A 207 -17.13 3.87 -0.74
C ALA A 207 -16.33 4.55 0.39
N GLN A 208 -15.14 4.06 0.71
CA GLN A 208 -14.26 4.65 1.73
C GLN A 208 -13.44 5.83 1.20
N LEU A 209 -13.22 5.92 -0.11
CA LEU A 209 -12.43 7.01 -0.70
C LEU A 209 -13.00 8.41 -0.40
N PRO A 210 -14.29 8.71 -0.64
CA PRO A 210 -14.81 10.04 -0.30
C PRO A 210 -14.81 10.32 1.20
N LYS A 211 -14.86 9.29 2.05
CA LYS A 211 -14.72 9.41 3.52
C LYS A 211 -13.32 9.83 3.93
N LEU A 212 -12.30 9.29 3.25
CA LEU A 212 -10.91 9.75 3.30
C LEU A 212 -10.67 11.05 2.51
N ARG A 213 -11.74 11.66 1.97
CA ARG A 213 -11.71 12.84 1.09
C ARG A 213 -10.83 12.66 -0.14
N MET A 214 -10.77 11.43 -0.65
CA MET A 214 -10.14 11.01 -1.90
C MET A 214 -11.18 10.95 -3.04
N ASN A 215 -10.71 10.95 -4.28
CA ASN A 215 -11.48 10.98 -5.52
C ASN A 215 -10.83 10.19 -6.68
N PHE A 216 -9.91 9.25 -6.43
CA PHE A 216 -9.25 8.48 -7.49
C PHE A 216 -9.05 7.01 -7.14
N PHE A 217 -9.24 6.14 -8.14
CA PHE A 217 -9.00 4.71 -8.08
C PHE A 217 -8.35 4.24 -9.39
N GLY A 218 -7.15 3.68 -9.33
CA GLY A 218 -6.41 3.26 -10.53
C GLY A 218 -5.89 1.82 -10.45
N LEU A 219 -5.95 1.10 -11.57
CA LEU A 219 -5.48 -0.28 -11.70
C LEU A 219 -4.35 -0.38 -12.74
N HIS A 220 -3.34 -1.19 -12.40
CA HIS A 220 -2.32 -1.67 -13.32
C HIS A 220 -2.79 -2.96 -14.02
N THR A 221 -2.20 -3.32 -15.16
CA THR A 221 -2.47 -4.59 -15.85
C THR A 221 -1.22 -5.10 -16.58
N TYR A 222 -0.75 -6.29 -16.24
CA TYR A 222 0.30 -7.02 -16.97
C TYR A 222 -0.28 -7.69 -18.24
N PRO A 223 0.09 -7.24 -19.45
CA PRO A 223 -0.49 -7.77 -20.69
C PRO A 223 -0.08 -9.21 -21.01
N GLN A 224 1.18 -9.57 -20.76
CA GLN A 224 1.73 -10.92 -20.88
C GLN A 224 3.09 -10.98 -20.16
N GLY A 225 3.44 -12.11 -19.55
CA GLY A 225 4.75 -12.33 -18.92
C GLY A 225 4.75 -13.61 -18.08
N GLY A 226 5.74 -13.77 -17.20
CA GLY A 226 5.75 -14.89 -16.23
C GLY A 226 4.64 -14.80 -15.16
N VAL A 227 3.99 -13.64 -15.07
CA VAL A 227 3.06 -13.26 -13.98
C VAL A 227 1.65 -12.94 -14.51
N GLY A 228 1.53 -12.34 -15.70
CA GLY A 228 0.26 -12.22 -16.47
C GLY A 228 0.03 -13.39 -17.45
N PRO A 229 -0.87 -13.25 -18.45
CA PRO A 229 -1.73 -12.10 -18.75
C PRO A 229 -2.86 -11.87 -17.73
N GLU A 230 -3.18 -10.61 -17.46
CA GLU A 230 -4.26 -10.22 -16.55
C GLU A 230 -5.56 -9.81 -17.29
N PRO A 231 -6.76 -10.09 -16.72
CA PRO A 231 -8.05 -9.88 -17.39
C PRO A 231 -8.62 -8.45 -17.32
N ALA A 232 -7.96 -7.49 -16.65
CA ALA A 232 -8.51 -6.14 -16.44
C ALA A 232 -8.57 -5.31 -17.74
N VAL A 233 -7.56 -5.45 -18.62
CA VAL A 233 -7.53 -4.82 -19.95
C VAL A 233 -7.44 -5.91 -21.03
N TRP A 234 -8.44 -5.93 -21.92
CA TRP A 234 -8.45 -6.84 -23.07
C TRP A 234 -7.67 -6.24 -24.25
N ILE A 235 -6.87 -7.07 -24.92
CA ILE A 235 -6.09 -6.71 -26.12
C ILE A 235 -6.59 -7.49 -27.32
N GLY A 236 -7.03 -6.81 -28.37
CA GLY A 236 -7.47 -7.47 -29.60
C GLY A 236 -7.88 -6.50 -30.69
N MET A 237 -8.15 -7.04 -31.89
CA MET A 237 -8.47 -6.22 -33.06
C MET A 237 -9.89 -5.67 -32.98
N PRO A 238 -10.23 -4.57 -33.69
CA PRO A 238 -11.58 -3.99 -33.69
C PRO A 238 -12.72 -4.98 -34.06
N GLY A 239 -12.42 -6.04 -34.82
CA GLY A 239 -13.38 -7.07 -35.19
C GLY A 239 -13.61 -8.19 -34.16
N ASP A 240 -12.80 -8.25 -33.10
CA ASP A 240 -12.76 -9.35 -32.14
C ASP A 240 -13.71 -9.17 -30.93
N PHE A 241 -14.60 -8.17 -30.96
CA PHE A 241 -15.68 -7.99 -29.99
C PHE A 241 -17.03 -7.66 -30.67
N ASN A 242 -18.13 -7.79 -29.93
CA ASN A 242 -19.51 -7.52 -30.35
C ASN A 242 -19.89 -6.05 -30.14
N GLU A 243 -21.02 -5.61 -30.71
CA GLU A 243 -21.48 -4.23 -30.52
C GLU A 243 -21.80 -3.88 -29.06
N ASP A 244 -22.14 -4.87 -28.24
CA ASP A 244 -22.41 -4.71 -26.80
C ASP A 244 -21.13 -4.73 -25.92
N GLY A 245 -19.95 -4.86 -26.52
CA GLY A 245 -18.66 -4.92 -25.81
C GLY A 245 -18.22 -6.32 -25.39
N THR A 246 -19.06 -7.36 -25.59
CA THR A 246 -18.68 -8.75 -25.29
C THR A 246 -17.64 -9.28 -26.28
N VAL A 247 -16.69 -10.06 -25.79
CA VAL A 247 -15.55 -10.52 -26.59
C VAL A 247 -15.90 -11.74 -27.46
N LYS A 248 -15.43 -11.74 -28.72
CA LYS A 248 -15.49 -12.87 -29.67
C LYS A 248 -14.19 -13.67 -29.70
N PHE A 249 -13.06 -12.99 -29.50
CA PHE A 249 -11.73 -13.61 -29.44
C PHE A 249 -10.87 -12.99 -28.34
N SER A 250 -10.24 -13.84 -27.55
CA SER A 250 -9.27 -13.46 -26.51
C SER A 250 -8.23 -14.55 -26.31
N TYR A 251 -7.51 -14.46 -25.19
CA TYR A 251 -6.41 -15.32 -24.78
C TYR A 251 -6.59 -15.73 -23.32
N PRO A 252 -5.99 -16.85 -22.89
CA PRO A 252 -5.96 -17.21 -21.49
C PRO A 252 -5.37 -16.08 -20.63
N SER A 253 -6.06 -15.75 -19.54
CA SER A 253 -5.66 -14.73 -18.58
C SER A 253 -6.03 -15.16 -17.16
N ARG A 254 -5.51 -14.46 -16.16
CA ARG A 254 -5.79 -14.76 -14.76
C ARG A 254 -5.44 -13.60 -13.81
N HIS A 255 -6.05 -13.64 -12.63
CA HIS A 255 -5.45 -13.14 -11.40
C HIS A 255 -5.13 -14.33 -10.48
N PHE A 256 -4.52 -14.09 -9.33
CA PHE A 256 -4.10 -15.15 -8.42
C PHE A 256 -5.27 -16.04 -7.97
N THR A 257 -5.06 -17.35 -8.04
CA THR A 257 -5.91 -18.35 -7.38
C THR A 257 -5.02 -19.37 -6.68
N THR A 258 -5.52 -20.05 -5.65
CA THR A 258 -4.72 -21.03 -4.88
C THR A 258 -4.24 -22.21 -5.71
N ALA A 259 -4.85 -22.47 -6.87
CA ALA A 259 -4.36 -23.45 -7.83
C ALA A 259 -2.99 -23.05 -8.42
N ASN A 260 -2.69 -21.74 -8.55
CA ASN A 260 -1.48 -21.10 -9.08
C ASN A 260 -0.53 -22.01 -9.90
N VAL A 261 -1.04 -22.63 -10.96
CA VAL A 261 -0.37 -23.79 -11.61
C VAL A 261 1.02 -23.51 -12.19
N THR A 262 1.41 -22.24 -12.33
CA THR A 262 2.73 -21.83 -12.82
C THR A 262 3.76 -21.66 -11.71
N GLY A 263 3.36 -21.67 -10.43
CA GLY A 263 4.24 -21.30 -9.33
C GLY A 263 4.64 -19.82 -9.34
N ALA A 264 3.84 -18.95 -9.96
CA ALA A 264 4.16 -17.53 -10.07
C ALA A 264 4.35 -16.91 -8.69
N TRP A 265 5.33 -16.00 -8.60
CA TRP A 265 5.72 -15.33 -7.36
C TRP A 265 6.11 -16.31 -6.23
N GLY A 266 6.59 -17.51 -6.59
CA GLY A 266 7.07 -18.49 -5.61
C GLY A 266 5.97 -19.20 -4.80
N TYR A 267 4.69 -18.98 -5.09
CA TYR A 267 3.59 -19.68 -4.41
C TYR A 267 3.36 -21.05 -5.06
N LYS A 268 3.50 -22.13 -4.30
CA LYS A 268 3.22 -23.48 -4.81
C LYS A 268 1.71 -23.75 -4.89
N PRO A 269 1.23 -24.38 -5.98
CA PRO A 269 -0.13 -24.90 -6.07
C PRO A 269 -0.51 -25.73 -4.85
N ALA A 270 -1.64 -25.42 -4.22
CA ALA A 270 -2.20 -26.27 -3.17
C ALA A 270 -3.71 -26.09 -3.08
N LYS A 271 -4.42 -27.16 -2.70
CA LYS A 271 -5.82 -27.07 -2.32
C LYS A 271 -5.91 -26.41 -0.96
N THR A 272 -6.86 -25.49 -0.77
CA THR A 272 -7.06 -24.89 0.57
C THR A 272 -7.47 -25.91 1.63
N SER A 273 -8.03 -27.08 1.26
CA SER A 273 -8.28 -28.18 2.21
C SER A 273 -7.01 -28.83 2.77
N ASP A 274 -5.89 -28.71 2.06
CA ASP A 274 -4.59 -29.23 2.52
C ASP A 274 -3.91 -28.25 3.50
N TYR A 275 -4.44 -27.04 3.66
CA TYR A 275 -3.87 -26.04 4.56
C TYR A 275 -3.94 -26.48 6.03
N THR A 276 -2.85 -26.26 6.75
CA THR A 276 -2.67 -26.75 8.12
C THR A 276 -2.92 -25.67 9.16
N PHE A 277 -2.84 -26.04 10.43
CA PHE A 277 -3.02 -25.20 11.62
C PHE A 277 -4.36 -24.47 11.67
N GLY A 278 -5.42 -25.08 11.12
CA GLY A 278 -6.75 -24.50 11.04
C GLY A 278 -6.95 -23.52 9.88
N ALA A 279 -5.93 -23.23 9.09
CA ALA A 279 -6.02 -22.29 7.96
C ALA A 279 -7.02 -22.73 6.89
N ALA A 280 -7.26 -24.04 6.70
CA ALA A 280 -8.27 -24.52 5.77
C ALA A 280 -9.68 -23.99 6.08
N GLN A 281 -9.99 -23.66 7.34
CA GLN A 281 -11.35 -23.34 7.77
C GLN A 281 -11.91 -22.05 7.18
N ILE A 282 -11.05 -21.08 6.83
CA ILE A 282 -11.48 -19.76 6.33
C ILE A 282 -11.85 -19.75 4.84
N PHE A 283 -11.77 -20.90 4.16
CA PHE A 283 -12.04 -21.04 2.74
C PHE A 283 -13.19 -22.02 2.48
N GLU A 284 -14.06 -21.68 1.54
CA GLU A 284 -15.22 -22.47 1.11
C GLU A 284 -14.88 -23.45 -0.03
N ARG A 285 -13.75 -23.25 -0.71
CA ARG A 285 -13.34 -23.96 -1.93
C ARG A 285 -11.83 -24.18 -2.00
N ASP A 286 -11.42 -25.25 -2.68
CA ASP A 286 -10.01 -25.62 -2.85
C ASP A 286 -9.25 -24.75 -3.84
N ASP A 287 -9.92 -24.31 -4.90
CA ASP A 287 -9.42 -23.44 -5.96
C ASP A 287 -9.84 -21.98 -5.70
N TYR A 288 -9.53 -21.48 -4.51
CA TYR A 288 -9.98 -20.18 -4.03
C TYR A 288 -9.40 -19.02 -4.87
N GLY A 289 -10.24 -18.04 -5.12
CA GLY A 289 -10.02 -16.86 -5.96
C GLY A 289 -11.34 -16.10 -6.13
N PRO A 290 -11.36 -15.01 -6.92
CA PRO A 290 -12.55 -14.19 -7.10
C PRO A 290 -13.62 -14.89 -7.95
N ASP A 291 -14.87 -14.48 -7.80
CA ASP A 291 -16.05 -15.10 -8.40
C ASP A 291 -15.99 -15.08 -9.93
N TYR A 292 -15.48 -14.01 -10.53
CA TYR A 292 -15.33 -13.92 -11.99
C TYR A 292 -14.34 -14.96 -12.56
N MET A 293 -13.45 -15.51 -11.73
CA MET A 293 -12.52 -16.59 -12.09
C MET A 293 -13.05 -18.00 -11.78
N GLN A 294 -14.24 -18.14 -11.20
CA GLN A 294 -14.80 -19.45 -10.90
C GLN A 294 -14.97 -20.30 -12.17
N GLY A 295 -14.37 -21.49 -12.15
CA GLY A 295 -14.39 -22.43 -13.28
C GLY A 295 -13.36 -22.13 -14.37
N MET A 296 -12.38 -21.26 -14.10
CA MET A 296 -11.34 -20.87 -15.07
C MET A 296 -9.99 -21.58 -14.83
N ASN A 297 -9.89 -22.50 -13.88
CA ASN A 297 -8.67 -23.24 -13.57
C ASN A 297 -8.62 -24.63 -14.25
N PRO A 298 -7.43 -25.12 -14.69
CA PRO A 298 -6.18 -24.36 -14.77
C PRO A 298 -6.21 -23.37 -15.95
N TRP A 299 -5.86 -22.11 -15.68
CA TRP A 299 -5.99 -21.03 -16.66
C TRP A 299 -5.15 -21.28 -17.94
N THR A 300 -4.03 -22.00 -17.83
CA THR A 300 -3.15 -22.36 -18.95
C THR A 300 -3.81 -23.28 -19.99
N GLN A 301 -4.97 -23.86 -19.68
CA GLN A 301 -5.73 -24.75 -20.57
C GLN A 301 -7.13 -24.19 -20.89
N LEU A 302 -7.35 -22.89 -20.69
CA LEU A 302 -8.62 -22.25 -21.04
C LEU A 302 -8.87 -22.37 -22.54
N ASN A 303 -10.04 -22.91 -22.89
CA ASN A 303 -10.52 -22.86 -24.26
C ASN A 303 -10.95 -21.42 -24.64
N PRO A 304 -11.07 -21.10 -25.94
CA PRO A 304 -11.42 -19.76 -26.39
C PRO A 304 -12.73 -19.23 -25.80
N GLU A 305 -13.75 -20.07 -25.63
CA GLU A 305 -15.04 -19.66 -25.06
C GLU A 305 -14.90 -19.20 -23.61
N LYS A 306 -14.14 -19.95 -22.79
CA LYS A 306 -13.88 -19.61 -21.39
C LYS A 306 -12.97 -18.40 -21.25
N ALA A 307 -11.97 -18.25 -22.12
CA ALA A 307 -11.16 -17.04 -22.18
C ALA A 307 -12.01 -15.80 -22.49
N ASN A 308 -12.93 -15.89 -23.46
CA ASN A 308 -13.87 -14.81 -23.76
C ASN A 308 -14.78 -14.50 -22.56
N GLU A 309 -15.31 -15.55 -21.94
CA GLU A 309 -16.17 -15.45 -20.75
C GLU A 309 -15.46 -14.72 -19.59
N LEU A 310 -14.19 -15.01 -19.33
CA LEU A 310 -13.41 -14.37 -18.27
C LEU A 310 -13.30 -12.84 -18.48
N PHE A 311 -12.93 -12.39 -19.69
CA PHE A 311 -12.87 -10.95 -20.00
C PHE A 311 -14.23 -10.26 -19.92
N ASN A 312 -15.32 -10.97 -20.23
CA ASN A 312 -16.67 -10.45 -20.11
C ASN A 312 -17.09 -10.32 -18.63
N ARG A 313 -16.82 -11.35 -17.81
CA ARG A 313 -17.09 -11.31 -16.37
C ARG A 313 -16.31 -10.21 -15.67
N MET A 314 -15.00 -10.09 -15.93
CA MET A 314 -14.18 -9.02 -15.36
C MET A 314 -14.64 -7.63 -15.84
N GLY A 315 -15.02 -7.50 -17.12
CA GLY A 315 -15.62 -6.28 -17.65
C GLY A 315 -16.90 -5.88 -16.91
N GLY A 316 -17.76 -6.85 -16.57
CA GLY A 316 -18.97 -6.64 -15.76
C GLY A 316 -18.65 -6.20 -14.32
N THR A 317 -17.69 -6.84 -13.66
CA THR A 317 -17.20 -6.44 -12.33
C THR A 317 -16.74 -4.98 -12.33
N LEU A 318 -15.88 -4.60 -13.28
CA LEU A 318 -15.38 -3.22 -13.40
C LEU A 318 -16.49 -2.24 -13.75
N LYS A 319 -17.45 -2.62 -14.60
CA LYS A 319 -18.59 -1.78 -14.94
C LYS A 319 -19.36 -1.38 -13.69
N GLU A 320 -19.80 -2.35 -12.90
CA GLU A 320 -20.57 -2.09 -11.68
C GLU A 320 -19.77 -1.30 -10.64
N ALA A 321 -18.47 -1.62 -10.47
CA ALA A 321 -17.61 -0.91 -9.53
C ALA A 321 -17.35 0.54 -9.96
N PHE A 322 -17.13 0.80 -11.25
CA PHE A 322 -16.78 2.13 -11.76
C PHE A 322 -18.01 3.03 -11.93
N GLU A 323 -19.18 2.48 -12.29
CA GLU A 323 -20.45 3.22 -12.20
C GLU A 323 -20.70 3.68 -10.76
N TYR A 324 -20.45 2.79 -9.79
CA TYR A 324 -20.54 3.13 -8.37
C TYR A 324 -19.50 4.19 -7.94
N ALA A 325 -18.28 4.12 -8.45
CA ALA A 325 -17.24 5.14 -8.23
C ALA A 325 -17.69 6.52 -8.72
N HIS A 326 -18.27 6.60 -9.91
CA HIS A 326 -18.74 7.86 -10.51
C HIS A 326 -19.88 8.50 -9.71
N ILE A 327 -20.80 7.71 -9.15
CA ILE A 327 -21.84 8.21 -8.23
C ILE A 327 -21.23 8.92 -7.02
N LEU A 328 -20.09 8.42 -6.54
CA LEU A 328 -19.37 8.95 -5.38
C LEU A 328 -18.33 10.03 -5.73
N GLY A 329 -18.23 10.43 -7.00
CA GLY A 329 -17.25 11.40 -7.48
C GLY A 329 -15.81 10.88 -7.51
N VAL A 330 -15.62 9.57 -7.54
CA VAL A 330 -14.32 8.91 -7.66
C VAL A 330 -14.01 8.65 -9.13
N LYS A 331 -12.88 9.14 -9.60
CA LYS A 331 -12.35 8.94 -10.95
C LYS A 331 -11.67 7.59 -11.08
N THR A 332 -11.81 6.94 -12.24
CA THR A 332 -11.35 5.58 -12.48
C THR A 332 -10.27 5.51 -13.56
N CYS A 333 -9.30 4.62 -13.35
CA CYS A 333 -8.19 4.41 -14.27
C CYS A 333 -7.84 2.92 -14.39
N VAL A 334 -7.51 2.49 -15.61
CA VAL A 334 -6.88 1.20 -15.92
C VAL A 334 -5.73 1.47 -16.87
N GLY A 335 -4.77 0.57 -17.02
CA GLY A 335 -3.68 0.78 -17.95
C GLY A 335 -2.85 -0.46 -18.19
N THR A 336 -1.98 -0.38 -19.19
CA THR A 336 -1.02 -1.45 -19.53
C THR A 336 0.39 -0.89 -19.58
N GLU A 337 1.38 -1.78 -19.58
CA GLU A 337 2.77 -1.41 -19.83
C GLU A 337 2.99 -0.92 -21.27
N THR A 338 3.91 0.02 -21.43
CA THR A 338 4.37 0.56 -22.72
C THR A 338 5.87 0.31 -22.91
N PRO A 339 6.34 -0.21 -24.06
CA PRO A 339 5.56 -0.56 -25.25
C PRO A 339 4.55 -1.70 -25.00
N LEU A 340 3.42 -1.69 -25.72
CA LEU A 340 2.39 -2.71 -25.55
C LEU A 340 2.93 -4.13 -25.79
N ILE A 341 2.90 -4.97 -24.76
CA ILE A 341 3.21 -6.39 -24.89
C ILE A 341 1.99 -7.12 -25.47
N ILE A 342 2.03 -7.42 -26.76
CA ILE A 342 0.92 -8.12 -27.44
C ILE A 342 0.91 -9.61 -27.05
N PRO A 343 -0.22 -10.14 -26.54
CA PRO A 343 -0.36 -11.56 -26.20
C PRO A 343 -0.06 -12.49 -27.39
N ASP A 344 0.59 -13.62 -27.18
CA ASP A 344 1.00 -14.52 -28.29
C ASP A 344 -0.18 -15.02 -29.14
N ALA A 345 -1.31 -15.37 -28.53
CA ALA A 345 -2.51 -15.75 -29.28
C ALA A 345 -3.03 -14.59 -30.17
N VAL A 346 -2.88 -13.33 -29.72
CA VAL A 346 -3.23 -12.15 -30.50
C VAL A 346 -2.23 -11.93 -31.63
N LYS A 347 -0.92 -12.16 -31.42
CA LYS A 347 0.08 -12.14 -32.50
C LYS A 347 -0.25 -13.14 -33.59
N GLU A 348 -0.58 -14.38 -33.22
CA GLU A 348 -0.96 -15.42 -34.19
C GLU A 348 -2.27 -15.07 -34.92
N ARG A 349 -3.24 -14.48 -34.21
CA ARG A 349 -4.47 -13.96 -34.82
C ARG A 349 -4.18 -12.88 -35.86
N ILE A 350 -3.32 -11.92 -35.55
CA ILE A 350 -2.90 -10.84 -36.47
C ILE A 350 -2.20 -11.42 -37.71
N LYS A 351 -1.27 -12.36 -37.51
CA LYS A 351 -0.58 -13.04 -38.61
C LYS A 351 -1.55 -13.78 -39.53
N SER A 352 -2.59 -14.42 -38.97
CA SER A 352 -3.63 -15.10 -39.75
C SER A 352 -4.45 -14.14 -40.65
N MET A 353 -4.43 -12.84 -40.34
CA MET A 353 -5.03 -11.78 -41.16
C MET A 353 -4.05 -11.21 -42.20
N GLY A 354 -2.82 -11.74 -42.31
CA GLY A 354 -1.79 -11.24 -43.23
C GLY A 354 -1.12 -9.93 -42.77
N LYS A 355 -1.19 -9.62 -41.47
CA LYS A 355 -0.60 -8.41 -40.86
C LYS A 355 0.63 -8.75 -40.02
N ASP A 356 1.53 -7.78 -39.84
CA ASP A 356 2.71 -7.91 -38.98
C ASP A 356 2.41 -7.29 -37.60
N PRO A 357 2.44 -8.05 -36.49
CA PRO A 357 2.19 -7.51 -35.15
C PRO A 357 3.25 -6.49 -34.68
N SER A 358 4.39 -6.36 -35.35
CA SER A 358 5.42 -5.37 -35.06
C SER A 358 5.28 -4.06 -35.86
N ASP A 359 4.37 -4.04 -36.85
CA ASP A 359 4.10 -2.83 -37.64
C ASP A 359 3.37 -1.79 -36.76
N PRO A 360 3.89 -0.55 -36.61
CA PRO A 360 3.24 0.51 -35.85
C PRO A 360 1.79 0.80 -36.26
N ALA A 361 1.43 0.62 -37.54
CA ALA A 361 0.05 0.78 -37.99
C ALA A 361 -0.88 -0.30 -37.41
N VAL A 362 -0.37 -1.52 -37.25
CA VAL A 362 -1.09 -2.64 -36.63
C VAL A 362 -1.19 -2.45 -35.11
N VAL A 363 -0.15 -1.92 -34.46
CA VAL A 363 -0.20 -1.54 -33.04
C VAL A 363 -1.24 -0.45 -32.80
N GLN A 364 -1.33 0.55 -33.68
CA GLN A 364 -2.41 1.54 -33.63
C GLN A 364 -3.79 0.87 -33.75
N GLU A 365 -3.99 -0.01 -34.73
CA GLU A 365 -5.27 -0.73 -34.88
C GLU A 365 -5.65 -1.55 -33.63
N LEU A 366 -4.67 -2.15 -32.94
CA LEU A 366 -4.90 -2.82 -31.65
C LEU A 366 -5.40 -1.85 -30.59
N TYR A 367 -4.75 -0.70 -30.42
CA TYR A 367 -5.23 0.32 -29.50
C TYR A 367 -6.65 0.82 -29.87
N GLU A 368 -6.97 0.95 -31.15
CA GLU A 368 -8.33 1.28 -31.59
C GLU A 368 -9.34 0.22 -31.14
N GLY A 369 -8.99 -1.07 -31.25
CA GLY A 369 -9.80 -2.18 -30.76
C GLY A 369 -10.00 -2.13 -29.25
N MET A 370 -8.90 -1.97 -28.51
CA MET A 370 -8.88 -1.85 -27.04
C MET A 370 -9.76 -0.71 -26.56
N PHE A 371 -9.55 0.51 -27.08
CA PHE A 371 -10.27 1.70 -26.64
C PHE A 371 -11.76 1.65 -26.99
N ARG A 372 -12.13 1.12 -28.16
CA ARG A 372 -13.55 0.92 -28.51
C ARG A 372 -14.22 -0.09 -27.59
N ARG A 373 -13.54 -1.18 -27.20
CA ARG A 373 -14.11 -2.14 -26.25
C ARG A 373 -14.23 -1.53 -24.86
N ILE A 374 -13.17 -0.90 -24.34
CA ILE A 374 -13.17 -0.25 -23.02
C ILE A 374 -14.37 0.70 -22.91
N ALA A 375 -14.56 1.58 -23.90
CA ALA A 375 -15.68 2.53 -23.94
C ALA A 375 -17.08 1.89 -23.84
N LYS A 376 -17.20 0.59 -24.14
CA LYS A 376 -18.45 -0.18 -24.04
C LYS A 376 -18.52 -1.06 -22.80
N ALA A 377 -17.37 -1.53 -22.32
CA ALA A 377 -17.28 -2.50 -21.25
C ALA A 377 -17.49 -1.85 -19.89
N TYR A 378 -16.85 -0.71 -19.61
CA TYR A 378 -16.91 -0.04 -18.31
C TYR A 378 -16.59 1.46 -18.43
N PRO A 379 -17.15 2.33 -17.55
CA PRO A 379 -16.91 3.76 -17.60
C PRO A 379 -15.52 4.09 -17.04
N LEU A 380 -14.69 4.74 -17.86
CA LEU A 380 -13.29 5.03 -17.56
C LEU A 380 -13.03 6.54 -17.70
N ASP A 381 -12.27 7.13 -16.77
CA ASP A 381 -11.81 8.52 -16.89
C ASP A 381 -10.41 8.62 -17.51
N TYR A 382 -9.52 7.67 -17.17
CA TYR A 382 -8.13 7.67 -17.61
C TYR A 382 -7.64 6.31 -18.09
N TYR A 383 -6.77 6.32 -19.10
CA TYR A 383 -6.01 5.14 -19.53
C TYR A 383 -4.51 5.38 -19.28
N TRP A 384 -3.90 4.53 -18.45
CA TRP A 384 -2.49 4.60 -18.10
C TRP A 384 -1.59 3.82 -19.06
N PHE A 385 -0.46 4.44 -19.40
CA PHE A 385 0.70 3.77 -19.97
C PHE A 385 1.77 3.65 -18.91
N TRP A 386 2.08 2.43 -18.48
CA TRP A 386 3.11 2.15 -17.49
C TRP A 386 4.49 2.07 -18.16
N THR A 387 5.40 3.00 -17.82
CA THR A 387 6.80 2.92 -18.30
C THR A 387 7.41 1.56 -17.97
N PRO A 388 8.36 1.03 -18.75
CA PRO A 388 8.94 -0.30 -18.49
C PRO A 388 9.53 -0.47 -17.09
N GLU A 389 9.35 -1.65 -16.49
CA GLU A 389 9.84 -1.98 -15.14
C GLU A 389 11.37 -1.96 -15.04
N ASP A 390 12.06 -2.43 -16.08
CA ASP A 390 13.52 -2.54 -16.12
C ASP A 390 14.22 -1.17 -16.01
N TRP A 391 13.52 -0.07 -16.31
CA TRP A 391 14.04 1.30 -16.19
C TRP A 391 14.16 1.78 -14.74
N THR A 392 13.53 1.07 -13.79
CA THR A 392 13.67 1.33 -12.35
C THR A 392 15.08 1.10 -11.86
N TRP A 393 15.68 0.03 -12.39
CA TRP A 393 16.93 -0.57 -11.91
C TRP A 393 18.07 -0.48 -12.93
N GLY A 394 17.76 -0.13 -14.18
CA GLY A 394 18.72 -0.11 -15.29
C GLY A 394 18.69 1.17 -16.12
N ASN A 395 19.67 1.28 -17.03
CA ASN A 395 19.76 2.35 -18.02
C ASN A 395 19.28 1.82 -19.38
N PRO A 396 18.10 2.24 -19.87
CA PRO A 396 17.59 1.79 -21.15
C PRO A 396 18.45 2.29 -22.31
N ARG A 397 18.53 1.48 -23.36
CA ARG A 397 19.14 1.88 -24.63
C ARG A 397 18.24 2.84 -25.39
N ASP A 398 18.83 3.65 -26.27
CA ASP A 398 18.09 4.66 -27.02
C ASP A 398 17.02 4.01 -27.92
N GLU A 399 17.23 2.79 -28.42
CA GLU A 399 16.20 2.06 -29.19
C GLU A 399 14.99 1.65 -28.33
N GLN A 400 15.20 1.36 -27.04
CA GLN A 400 14.10 1.03 -26.12
C GLN A 400 13.26 2.29 -25.82
N ILE A 401 13.93 3.44 -25.65
CA ILE A 401 13.26 4.73 -25.47
C ILE A 401 12.43 5.06 -26.72
N GLU A 402 13.01 4.90 -27.92
CA GLU A 402 12.28 5.15 -29.18
C GLU A 402 11.11 4.20 -29.40
N ALA A 403 11.22 2.93 -28.98
CA ALA A 403 10.10 1.99 -29.02
C ALA A 403 8.93 2.46 -28.14
N THR A 404 9.20 2.90 -26.90
CA THR A 404 8.18 3.49 -26.01
C THR A 404 7.56 4.75 -26.63
N MET A 405 8.38 5.61 -27.24
CA MET A 405 7.88 6.80 -27.93
C MET A 405 7.03 6.46 -29.17
N ALA A 406 7.37 5.39 -29.90
CA ALA A 406 6.58 4.91 -31.03
C ALA A 406 5.21 4.37 -30.59
N ASP A 407 5.18 3.64 -29.49
CA ASP A 407 3.96 3.09 -28.89
C ASP A 407 3.02 4.22 -28.40
N PHE A 408 3.56 5.24 -27.73
CA PHE A 408 2.78 6.46 -27.39
C PHE A 408 2.15 7.11 -28.61
N ARG A 409 2.91 7.26 -29.72
CA ARG A 409 2.40 7.84 -30.95
C ARG A 409 1.24 7.02 -31.52
N ALA A 410 1.35 5.68 -31.53
CA ALA A 410 0.31 4.77 -31.99
C ALA A 410 -0.96 4.89 -31.12
N ALA A 411 -0.82 4.88 -29.79
CA ALA A 411 -1.95 4.98 -28.89
C ALA A 411 -2.66 6.36 -28.95
N ILE A 412 -1.90 7.46 -29.06
CA ILE A 412 -2.47 8.80 -29.23
C ILE A 412 -3.24 8.91 -30.55
N ALA A 413 -2.70 8.36 -31.64
CA ALA A 413 -3.38 8.31 -32.92
C ALA A 413 -4.68 7.50 -32.84
N ALA A 414 -4.64 6.33 -32.21
CA ALA A 414 -5.80 5.48 -31.98
C ALA A 414 -6.88 6.18 -31.15
N SER A 415 -6.51 6.82 -30.04
CA SER A 415 -7.45 7.56 -29.17
C SER A 415 -8.21 8.64 -29.93
N LYS A 416 -7.51 9.42 -30.77
CA LYS A 416 -8.12 10.42 -31.66
C LYS A 416 -9.02 9.78 -32.71
N GLN A 417 -8.57 8.69 -33.34
CA GLN A 417 -9.31 8.01 -34.40
C GLN A 417 -10.64 7.42 -33.91
N VAL A 418 -10.70 6.94 -32.66
CA VAL A 418 -11.91 6.34 -32.09
C VAL A 418 -12.73 7.30 -31.24
N ASN A 419 -12.25 8.53 -31.03
CA ASN A 419 -12.80 9.48 -30.06
C ASN A 419 -12.97 8.83 -28.67
N ALA A 420 -11.86 8.30 -28.12
CA ALA A 420 -11.90 7.61 -26.84
C ALA A 420 -12.52 8.53 -25.74
N PRO A 421 -13.45 8.03 -24.91
CA PRO A 421 -14.16 8.86 -23.93
C PRO A 421 -13.36 9.13 -22.65
N PHE A 422 -12.08 8.79 -22.64
CA PHE A 422 -11.17 8.91 -21.50
C PHE A 422 -9.88 9.62 -21.90
N THR A 423 -9.19 10.17 -20.91
CA THR A 423 -7.93 10.88 -21.10
C THR A 423 -6.76 9.90 -21.02
N LEU A 424 -5.80 10.02 -21.92
CA LEU A 424 -4.55 9.27 -21.85
C LEU A 424 -3.64 9.85 -20.77
N ALA A 425 -2.95 9.00 -20.02
CA ALA A 425 -2.02 9.42 -18.97
C ALA A 425 -0.80 8.50 -18.94
N THR A 426 0.39 9.01 -18.58
CA THR A 426 1.51 8.13 -18.25
C THR A 426 1.43 7.78 -16.77
N CYS A 427 1.71 6.53 -16.46
CA CYS A 427 2.10 6.08 -15.13
C CYS A 427 3.40 5.29 -15.28
N GLY A 428 3.87 4.69 -14.21
CA GLY A 428 4.92 3.71 -14.36
C GLY A 428 5.82 3.56 -13.17
N TRP A 429 6.74 2.65 -13.38
CA TRP A 429 7.86 2.38 -12.50
C TRP A 429 8.83 3.57 -12.37
N VAL A 430 8.87 4.47 -13.38
CA VAL A 430 9.64 5.72 -13.37
C VAL A 430 8.89 6.84 -14.12
N LEU A 431 9.19 8.12 -13.83
CA LEU A 431 8.57 9.25 -14.53
C LEU A 431 9.00 9.37 -16.01
N GLY A 432 10.21 8.91 -16.29
CA GLY A 432 10.89 8.96 -17.58
C GLY A 432 12.24 8.22 -17.48
N PRO A 433 12.98 8.11 -18.59
CA PRO A 433 14.26 7.41 -18.60
C PRO A 433 15.26 8.05 -17.62
N PRO A 434 16.18 7.29 -17.00
CA PRO A 434 17.12 7.81 -16.00
C PRO A 434 17.95 9.02 -16.44
N LYS A 435 18.31 9.11 -17.72
CA LYS A 435 19.07 10.25 -18.30
C LYS A 435 18.30 11.57 -18.25
N ASP A 436 16.97 11.51 -18.32
CA ASP A 436 16.08 12.67 -18.25
C ASP A 436 14.69 12.21 -17.76
N ARG A 437 14.46 12.33 -16.45
CA ARG A 437 13.20 11.94 -15.80
C ARG A 437 11.98 12.72 -16.30
N ALA A 438 12.18 13.90 -16.88
CA ALA A 438 11.09 14.73 -17.40
C ALA A 438 10.99 14.66 -18.95
N MET A 439 11.73 13.77 -19.62
CA MET A 439 11.82 13.69 -21.09
C MET A 439 10.44 13.75 -21.76
N PHE A 440 9.48 12.97 -21.27
CA PHE A 440 8.16 12.86 -21.88
C PHE A 440 7.34 14.16 -21.83
N ASP A 441 7.67 15.09 -20.92
CA ASP A 441 7.01 16.40 -20.84
C ASP A 441 7.18 17.22 -22.12
N ASN A 442 8.32 17.03 -22.81
CA ASN A 442 8.68 17.76 -24.03
C ASN A 442 7.95 17.26 -25.27
N THR A 443 7.40 16.04 -25.22
CA THR A 443 6.90 15.32 -26.41
C THR A 443 5.42 14.98 -26.33
N LEU A 444 4.90 14.66 -25.14
CA LEU A 444 3.51 14.24 -24.99
C LEU A 444 2.55 15.44 -24.95
N PRO A 445 1.31 15.29 -25.45
CA PRO A 445 0.26 16.30 -25.30
C PRO A 445 0.09 16.76 -23.85
N LYS A 446 -0.11 18.05 -23.61
CA LYS A 446 -0.10 18.66 -22.26
C LYS A 446 -1.36 18.32 -21.44
N GLU A 447 -2.42 17.89 -22.10
CA GLU A 447 -3.61 17.34 -21.47
C GLU A 447 -3.36 15.98 -20.81
N MET A 448 -2.30 15.25 -21.20
CA MET A 448 -1.96 13.95 -20.61
C MET A 448 -1.26 14.14 -19.26
N PRO A 449 -1.86 13.70 -18.14
CA PRO A 449 -1.19 13.66 -16.86
C PRO A 449 0.05 12.78 -16.88
N MET A 450 1.05 13.13 -16.07
CA MET A 450 2.23 12.30 -15.86
C MET A 450 2.29 11.82 -14.41
N SER A 451 2.45 10.53 -14.20
CA SER A 451 2.61 9.94 -12.87
C SER A 451 3.70 8.87 -12.83
N CYS A 452 4.20 8.58 -11.64
CA CYS A 452 5.03 7.41 -11.37
C CYS A 452 4.96 7.04 -9.89
N ILE A 453 5.33 5.80 -9.60
CA ILE A 453 5.55 5.35 -8.23
C ILE A 453 6.95 5.77 -7.73
N ASN A 454 7.14 5.79 -6.41
CA ASN A 454 8.49 5.94 -5.85
C ASN A 454 9.34 4.71 -6.20
N ARG A 455 10.64 4.90 -6.41
CA ARG A 455 11.57 3.78 -6.63
C ARG A 455 11.90 3.06 -5.32
N ASN A 456 12.63 1.95 -5.44
CA ASN A 456 13.09 1.14 -4.31
C ASN A 456 11.94 0.76 -3.37
N VAL A 457 10.80 0.35 -3.93
CA VAL A 457 9.59 -0.07 -3.21
C VAL A 457 9.19 0.91 -2.09
N GLY A 458 9.28 2.21 -2.40
CA GLY A 458 8.93 3.29 -1.47
C GLY A 458 10.04 3.75 -0.53
N PHE A 459 11.21 3.12 -0.51
CA PHE A 459 12.34 3.62 0.29
C PHE A 459 13.03 4.82 -0.36
N ALA A 460 12.98 4.94 -1.68
CA ALA A 460 13.37 6.18 -2.34
C ALA A 460 12.29 7.27 -2.10
N PRO A 461 12.68 8.54 -1.96
CA PRO A 461 11.73 9.64 -1.89
C PRO A 461 10.98 9.79 -3.23
N VAL A 462 9.96 10.66 -3.23
CA VAL A 462 9.23 11.02 -4.45
C VAL A 462 10.19 11.54 -5.51
N GLU A 463 9.96 11.18 -6.77
CA GLU A 463 10.82 11.50 -7.90
C GLU A 463 10.98 13.03 -8.08
N PRO A 464 12.16 13.62 -7.84
CA PRO A 464 12.38 15.06 -7.98
C PRO A 464 12.22 15.55 -9.43
N GLY A 465 12.28 14.65 -10.42
CA GLY A 465 12.00 14.94 -11.82
C GLY A 465 10.64 15.60 -12.05
N PHE A 466 9.65 15.40 -11.16
CA PHE A 466 8.36 16.10 -11.23
C PHE A 466 8.51 17.63 -11.26
N ALA A 467 9.47 18.21 -10.53
CA ALA A 467 9.63 19.66 -10.51
C ALA A 467 10.10 20.26 -11.85
N ASN A 468 10.55 19.42 -12.80
CA ASN A 468 10.91 19.83 -14.16
C ASN A 468 9.77 19.65 -15.17
N VAL A 469 8.67 18.98 -14.80
CA VAL A 469 7.47 18.84 -15.63
C VAL A 469 6.65 20.12 -15.52
N THR A 470 6.15 20.65 -16.64
CA THR A 470 5.44 21.94 -16.62
C THR A 470 4.18 21.94 -17.48
N GLY A 471 3.13 22.63 -16.99
CA GLY A 471 1.92 22.91 -17.76
C GLY A 471 0.98 21.70 -17.96
N ARG A 472 1.07 20.69 -17.09
CA ARG A 472 0.18 19.51 -17.09
C ARG A 472 -0.06 19.00 -15.66
N PRO A 473 -1.10 18.19 -15.41
CA PRO A 473 -1.25 17.48 -14.14
C PRO A 473 -0.13 16.48 -13.89
N GLN A 474 0.27 16.35 -12.63
CA GLN A 474 1.37 15.48 -12.20
C GLN A 474 0.96 14.73 -10.94
N TRP A 475 1.08 13.40 -10.94
CA TRP A 475 0.59 12.59 -9.82
C TRP A 475 1.71 11.73 -9.21
N ALA A 476 2.04 11.99 -7.95
CA ALA A 476 2.96 11.15 -7.20
C ALA A 476 2.21 9.94 -6.63
N ILE A 477 2.82 8.76 -6.71
CA ILE A 477 2.22 7.52 -6.20
C ILE A 477 3.17 6.82 -5.21
N PRO A 478 3.33 7.35 -3.97
CA PRO A 478 4.09 6.67 -2.93
C PRO A 478 3.55 5.28 -2.58
N TRP A 479 4.46 4.41 -2.15
CA TRP A 479 4.12 3.07 -1.67
C TRP A 479 3.60 3.13 -0.23
N LEU A 480 2.35 2.73 -0.02
CA LEU A 480 1.77 2.62 1.32
C LEU A 480 2.36 1.43 2.09
N GLU A 481 2.89 0.45 1.37
CA GLU A 481 3.59 -0.74 1.86
C GLU A 481 4.53 -1.24 0.74
N ASP A 482 5.53 -2.04 1.08
CA ASP A 482 6.37 -2.77 0.12
C ASP A 482 5.98 -4.24 0.05
N ASP A 483 6.21 -4.81 -1.13
CA ASP A 483 5.95 -6.20 -1.48
C ASP A 483 6.99 -7.21 -0.93
N PRO A 484 8.31 -6.92 -0.79
CA PRO A 484 9.22 -7.81 -0.07
C PRO A 484 8.73 -8.24 1.31
N ALA A 485 8.22 -7.32 2.13
CA ALA A 485 7.76 -7.58 3.49
C ALA A 485 6.22 -7.66 3.61
N LEU A 486 5.53 -8.06 2.54
CA LEU A 486 4.07 -7.99 2.42
C LEU A 486 3.29 -8.73 3.53
N ILE A 487 3.87 -9.73 4.20
CA ILE A 487 3.13 -10.49 5.22
C ILE A 487 3.23 -9.94 6.64
N ILE A 488 4.08 -8.93 6.90
CA ILE A 488 4.26 -8.31 8.23
C ILE A 488 3.75 -6.87 8.29
N PRO A 489 3.48 -6.31 9.49
CA PRO A 489 3.10 -4.90 9.63
C PRO A 489 4.20 -3.97 9.09
N GLN A 490 3.80 -2.83 8.53
CA GLN A 490 4.71 -1.80 8.02
C GLN A 490 4.16 -0.43 8.42
N LEU A 491 4.85 0.28 9.32
CA LEU A 491 4.44 1.57 9.86
C LEU A 491 5.24 2.69 9.20
N TRP A 492 4.57 3.49 8.37
CA TRP A 492 5.20 4.51 7.52
C TRP A 492 4.43 5.84 7.52
N ALA A 493 3.81 6.24 8.63
CA ALA A 493 3.08 7.50 8.70
C ALA A 493 4.00 8.71 8.45
N GLY A 494 5.19 8.74 9.06
CA GLY A 494 6.19 9.78 8.84
C GLY A 494 6.73 9.81 7.40
N ARG A 495 6.83 8.64 6.77
CA ARG A 495 7.16 8.48 5.35
C ARG A 495 6.09 9.06 4.44
N MET A 496 4.82 8.75 4.69
CA MET A 496 3.68 9.26 3.91
C MET A 496 3.58 10.78 4.00
N ARG A 497 3.86 11.34 5.18
CA ARG A 497 4.00 12.80 5.36
C ARG A 497 5.14 13.38 4.54
N ARG A 498 6.32 12.73 4.56
CA ARG A 498 7.46 13.17 3.76
C ARG A 498 7.16 13.14 2.26
N ASP A 499 6.58 12.05 1.77
CA ASP A 499 6.28 11.87 0.36
C ASP A 499 5.20 12.86 -0.12
N ALA A 500 4.17 13.11 0.68
CA ALA A 500 3.18 14.15 0.40
C ALA A 500 3.79 15.56 0.40
N ALA A 501 4.72 15.85 1.31
CA ALA A 501 5.42 17.14 1.36
C ALA A 501 6.29 17.35 0.11
N ASP A 502 7.07 16.35 -0.29
CA ASP A 502 7.91 16.41 -1.48
C ASP A 502 7.07 16.52 -2.77
N ALA A 503 5.99 15.72 -2.89
CA ALA A 503 5.08 15.81 -4.02
C ALA A 503 4.51 17.22 -4.19
N LEU A 504 4.05 17.85 -3.10
CA LEU A 504 3.53 19.21 -3.13
C LEU A 504 4.62 20.23 -3.52
N ALA A 505 5.82 20.09 -2.95
CA ALA A 505 6.95 20.98 -3.22
C ALA A 505 7.44 20.88 -4.67
N TYR A 506 7.33 19.70 -5.30
CA TYR A 506 7.67 19.47 -6.70
C TYR A 506 6.55 19.85 -7.68
N GLY A 507 5.41 20.36 -7.18
CA GLY A 507 4.30 20.83 -8.01
C GLY A 507 3.36 19.72 -8.48
N CYS A 508 3.40 18.53 -7.87
CA CYS A 508 2.42 17.50 -8.15
C CYS A 508 1.01 17.98 -7.78
N THR A 509 0.07 17.80 -8.70
CA THR A 509 -1.35 18.11 -8.52
C THR A 509 -2.15 16.89 -8.06
N GLY A 510 -1.53 15.71 -8.00
CA GLY A 510 -2.14 14.48 -7.51
C GLY A 510 -1.24 13.70 -6.56
N LEU A 511 -1.89 12.98 -5.65
CA LEU A 511 -1.26 12.16 -4.62
C LEU A 511 -2.07 10.87 -4.43
N MET A 512 -1.47 9.72 -4.78
CA MET A 512 -2.12 8.42 -4.64
C MET A 512 -1.22 7.43 -3.88
N GLY A 513 -1.80 6.40 -3.26
CA GLY A 513 -1.02 5.35 -2.58
C GLY A 513 -1.11 4.01 -3.29
N ILE A 514 0.02 3.43 -3.72
CA ILE A 514 0.06 2.04 -4.21
C ILE A 514 0.06 1.07 -3.02
N HIS A 515 -0.75 0.00 -3.11
CA HIS A 515 -0.89 -1.00 -2.04
C HIS A 515 -1.54 -2.32 -2.49
N TRP A 516 -1.56 -3.29 -1.56
CA TRP A 516 -2.26 -4.58 -1.66
C TRP A 516 -3.26 -4.73 -0.52
N ARG A 517 -2.77 -4.68 0.73
CA ARG A 517 -3.57 -4.92 1.94
C ARG A 517 -4.36 -3.68 2.33
N THR A 518 -5.43 -3.87 3.10
CA THR A 518 -6.37 -2.77 3.41
C THR A 518 -6.42 -2.40 4.90
N ARG A 519 -6.57 -3.37 5.81
CA ARG A 519 -6.74 -3.08 7.25
C ARG A 519 -5.43 -2.68 7.95
N ILE A 520 -4.36 -3.43 7.73
CA ILE A 520 -3.06 -3.19 8.37
C ILE A 520 -2.45 -1.84 7.97
N LEU A 521 -2.83 -1.31 6.80
CA LEU A 521 -2.37 -0.01 6.28
C LEU A 521 -3.16 1.19 6.80
N GLY A 522 -4.09 0.99 7.75
CA GLY A 522 -4.90 2.06 8.32
C GLY A 522 -4.10 3.33 8.67
N PRO A 523 -2.97 3.23 9.39
CA PRO A 523 -2.10 4.38 9.67
C PRO A 523 -1.57 5.06 8.40
N ASN A 524 -1.02 4.30 7.47
CA ASN A 524 -0.32 4.84 6.30
C ASN A 524 -1.29 5.56 5.35
N VAL A 525 -2.44 4.94 5.03
CA VAL A 525 -3.44 5.55 4.14
C VAL A 525 -4.09 6.79 4.77
N SER A 526 -4.32 6.76 6.09
CA SER A 526 -4.88 7.90 6.82
C SER A 526 -3.88 9.07 6.88
N ALA A 527 -2.61 8.80 7.15
CA ALA A 527 -1.56 9.82 7.13
C ALA A 527 -1.43 10.48 5.74
N LEU A 528 -1.45 9.68 4.66
CA LEU A 528 -1.42 10.19 3.29
C LEU A 528 -2.67 11.03 2.97
N ALA A 529 -3.86 10.55 3.35
CA ALA A 529 -5.13 11.25 3.16
C ALA A 529 -5.14 12.61 3.86
N HIS A 530 -4.71 12.67 5.13
CA HIS A 530 -4.60 13.91 5.89
C HIS A 530 -3.58 14.87 5.26
N ALA A 531 -2.42 14.37 4.84
CA ALA A 531 -1.37 15.17 4.21
C ALA A 531 -1.77 15.76 2.86
N ALA A 532 -2.82 15.22 2.22
CA ALA A 532 -3.41 15.77 1.00
C ALA A 532 -4.26 17.03 1.24
N TRP A 533 -4.54 17.39 2.50
CA TRP A 533 -5.37 18.52 2.90
C TRP A 533 -4.66 19.51 3.83
N GLU A 534 -3.78 19.02 4.72
CA GLU A 534 -3.09 19.86 5.69
C GLU A 534 -1.64 19.40 5.89
N GLN A 535 -0.71 20.34 5.84
CA GLN A 535 0.72 20.09 6.06
C GLN A 535 1.39 21.15 6.95
N LYS A 536 0.80 22.33 7.09
CA LYS A 536 1.45 23.53 7.64
C LYS A 536 2.02 23.33 9.04
N GLU A 537 1.31 22.62 9.91
CA GLU A 537 1.68 22.48 11.32
C GLU A 537 2.82 21.48 11.56
N TRP A 538 3.02 20.51 10.66
CA TRP A 538 4.02 19.43 10.82
C TRP A 538 5.09 19.42 9.73
N ASN A 539 4.90 20.09 8.59
CA ASN A 539 5.86 20.18 7.50
C ASN A 539 6.74 21.44 7.67
N PRO A 540 8.02 21.31 8.04
CA PRO A 540 8.92 22.45 8.22
C PRO A 540 9.23 23.21 6.92
N ASP A 541 8.99 22.59 5.76
CA ASP A 541 9.22 23.15 4.43
C ASP A 541 7.92 23.56 3.73
N PHE A 542 6.80 23.65 4.45
CA PHE A 542 5.52 24.01 3.84
C PHE A 542 5.57 25.36 3.11
N GLY A 543 5.10 25.37 1.86
CA GLY A 543 5.11 26.55 0.99
C GLY A 543 6.48 26.91 0.41
N ARG A 544 7.55 26.17 0.74
CA ARG A 544 8.85 26.34 0.07
C ARG A 544 8.83 25.60 -1.26
N LYS A 545 9.14 26.32 -2.32
CA LYS A 545 9.41 25.69 -3.62
C LYS A 545 10.80 25.07 -3.54
N ILE A 546 10.88 23.76 -3.70
CA ILE A 546 12.16 23.05 -3.74
C ILE A 546 12.57 23.03 -5.21
N GLU A 547 13.52 23.90 -5.55
CA GLU A 547 14.16 23.83 -6.86
C GLU A 547 14.85 22.46 -6.95
N PRO A 548 14.46 21.62 -7.91
CA PRO A 548 15.08 20.31 -8.03
C PRO A 548 16.57 20.53 -8.26
N THR A 549 17.39 19.69 -7.63
CA THR A 549 18.74 19.47 -8.14
C THR A 549 18.57 19.07 -9.60
N ARG A 550 18.84 19.98 -10.54
CA ARG A 550 18.84 19.65 -11.96
C ARG A 550 19.70 18.40 -12.09
N PRO A 551 19.28 17.34 -12.79
CA PRO A 551 20.18 16.28 -13.19
C PRO A 551 21.11 16.86 -14.27
N LYS A 552 21.98 17.80 -13.89
CA LYS A 552 23.32 17.83 -14.42
C LYS A 552 23.94 16.65 -13.71
N LEU A 553 24.32 15.60 -14.45
CA LEU A 553 25.25 14.58 -13.98
C LEU A 553 26.32 15.31 -13.14
N PRO A 554 26.20 15.29 -11.80
CA PRO A 554 26.91 16.27 -11.00
C PRO A 554 28.39 15.91 -11.10
N ASP A 555 29.22 16.90 -11.41
CA ASP A 555 30.67 16.76 -11.29
C ASP A 555 30.94 16.33 -9.84
N GLY A 556 31.45 15.12 -9.63
CA GLY A 556 31.30 14.46 -8.34
C GLY A 556 31.40 12.95 -8.38
N ARG A 557 31.54 12.37 -7.20
CA ARG A 557 31.37 10.93 -6.98
C ARG A 557 29.94 10.60 -6.56
N GLU A 558 29.41 9.50 -7.08
CA GLU A 558 28.12 8.92 -6.72
C GLU A 558 28.33 7.70 -5.81
N GLY A 559 27.73 7.74 -4.62
CA GLY A 559 28.00 6.74 -3.57
C GLY A 559 29.43 6.84 -3.04
N GLY A 560 29.87 5.78 -2.36
CA GLY A 560 31.23 5.64 -1.88
C GLY A 560 31.47 6.10 -0.44
N ASN A 561 32.15 5.24 0.33
CA ASN A 561 32.66 5.50 1.67
C ASN A 561 34.19 5.47 1.69
N VAL A 562 34.82 6.32 2.50
CA VAL A 562 36.28 6.37 2.65
C VAL A 562 36.77 5.26 3.59
N ALA A 563 37.80 4.53 3.18
CA ALA A 563 38.56 3.64 4.05
C ALA A 563 40.06 3.94 3.94
N GLU A 564 40.71 4.11 5.09
CA GLU A 564 42.11 4.51 5.19
C GLU A 564 42.96 3.39 5.81
N PHE A 565 44.13 3.15 5.22
CA PHE A 565 45.13 2.15 5.60
C PHE A 565 46.54 2.78 5.64
N PRO A 566 46.75 3.87 6.39
CA PRO A 566 47.93 4.75 6.26
C PRO A 566 49.26 4.08 6.62
N ASN A 567 49.23 2.92 7.26
CA ASN A 567 50.42 2.18 7.70
C ASN A 567 50.68 0.89 6.88
N ASN A 568 49.86 0.60 5.86
CA ASN A 568 50.09 -0.55 4.99
C ASN A 568 51.18 -0.21 3.97
N ALA A 569 52.29 -0.95 3.98
CA ALA A 569 53.24 -0.92 2.87
C ALA A 569 52.56 -1.52 1.63
N ILE A 570 52.60 -0.81 0.51
CA ILE A 570 51.97 -1.24 -0.74
C ILE A 570 53.06 -1.72 -1.70
N ALA A 571 53.05 -3.00 -2.06
CA ALA A 571 54.03 -3.53 -3.00
C ALA A 571 53.73 -3.09 -4.45
N ASP A 572 54.75 -3.16 -5.31
CA ASP A 572 54.70 -2.82 -6.74
C ASP A 572 54.39 -1.35 -7.06
N THR A 573 54.67 -0.44 -6.12
CA THR A 573 54.54 1.01 -6.33
C THR A 573 55.59 1.77 -5.52
N GLU A 574 55.91 2.99 -5.96
CA GLU A 574 56.66 3.99 -5.17
C GLU A 574 55.73 5.10 -4.62
N ASN A 575 54.41 4.92 -4.79
CA ASN A 575 53.37 5.88 -4.46
C ASN A 575 52.35 5.27 -3.48
N ASP A 576 52.83 4.62 -2.41
CA ASP A 576 51.97 4.00 -1.38
C ASP A 576 50.78 4.88 -0.96
N PRO A 577 50.91 6.20 -0.75
CA PRO A 577 49.78 7.04 -0.33
C PRO A 577 48.59 7.09 -1.30
N LEU A 578 48.78 6.78 -2.59
CA LEU A 578 47.67 6.68 -3.57
C LEU A 578 46.87 5.38 -3.46
N TYR A 579 47.42 4.36 -2.79
CA TYR A 579 46.81 3.03 -2.64
C TYR A 579 46.46 2.71 -1.18
N GLN A 580 46.85 3.58 -0.25
CA GLN A 580 46.54 3.48 1.18
C GLN A 580 45.16 4.04 1.53
N THR A 581 44.51 4.78 0.62
CA THR A 581 43.13 5.24 0.79
C THR A 581 42.30 4.75 -0.38
N VAL A 582 41.10 4.25 -0.11
CA VAL A 582 40.16 3.82 -1.14
C VAL A 582 38.77 4.36 -0.85
N ILE A 583 38.02 4.61 -1.92
CA ILE A 583 36.57 4.69 -1.83
C ILE A 583 36.01 3.31 -2.14
N TRP A 584 35.17 2.76 -1.26
CA TRP A 584 34.43 1.52 -1.47
C TRP A 584 32.92 1.78 -1.51
N ASP A 585 32.15 0.91 -2.18
CA ASP A 585 30.73 1.11 -2.52
C ASP A 585 30.49 2.37 -3.39
N VAL A 586 31.46 2.66 -4.27
CA VAL A 586 31.30 3.72 -5.28
C VAL A 586 30.48 3.19 -6.45
N LYS A 587 29.57 4.02 -6.96
CA LYS A 587 28.77 3.72 -8.16
C LYS A 587 29.34 4.38 -9.40
N ALA A 588 29.75 5.65 -9.28
CA ALA A 588 30.34 6.36 -10.40
C ALA A 588 31.24 7.52 -9.96
N TYR A 589 32.21 7.86 -10.80
CA TYR A 589 32.82 9.19 -10.85
C TYR A 589 32.40 9.87 -12.14
N ARG A 590 31.96 11.12 -12.04
CA ARG A 590 31.64 11.96 -13.18
C ARG A 590 32.46 13.23 -13.12
N MET A 591 33.11 13.55 -14.22
CA MET A 591 33.90 14.77 -14.31
C MET A 591 33.62 15.54 -15.59
N LYS A 592 33.55 16.86 -15.46
CA LYS A 592 33.48 17.73 -16.62
C LYS A 592 34.80 17.71 -17.37
N VAL A 593 34.73 17.40 -18.66
CA VAL A 593 35.89 17.36 -19.56
C VAL A 593 35.49 18.00 -20.89
N PRO A 594 36.43 18.59 -21.65
CA PRO A 594 36.17 18.95 -23.04
C PRO A 594 35.69 17.76 -23.87
N ASN A 595 34.85 17.96 -24.88
CA ASN A 595 34.54 16.88 -25.82
C ASN A 595 35.82 16.41 -26.52
N GLY A 596 36.05 15.11 -26.58
CA GLY A 596 37.29 14.56 -27.10
C GLY A 596 37.52 13.10 -26.75
N THR A 597 38.74 12.66 -26.99
CA THR A 597 39.21 11.30 -26.70
C THR A 597 40.22 11.34 -25.57
N TYR A 598 40.09 10.41 -24.63
CA TYR A 598 40.85 10.34 -23.40
C TYR A 598 41.51 8.98 -23.20
N THR A 599 42.66 8.99 -22.56
CA THR A 599 43.26 7.83 -21.89
C THR A 599 42.85 7.87 -20.43
N VAL A 600 42.25 6.78 -19.93
CA VAL A 600 41.78 6.64 -18.55
C VAL A 600 42.57 5.55 -17.85
N THR A 601 43.30 5.90 -16.80
CA THR A 601 44.01 4.96 -15.93
C THR A 601 43.26 4.83 -14.59
N LEU A 602 42.87 3.62 -14.23
CA LEU A 602 42.20 3.28 -12.98
C LEU A 602 43.19 2.55 -12.07
N LYS A 603 43.22 2.90 -10.78
CA LYS A 603 44.19 2.40 -9.80
C LYS A 603 43.47 1.70 -8.65
N PHE A 604 43.89 0.47 -8.37
CA PHE A 604 43.31 -0.39 -7.35
C PHE A 604 44.40 -1.00 -6.47
N CYS A 605 44.02 -1.38 -5.24
CA CYS A 605 44.83 -2.17 -4.32
C CYS A 605 43.90 -2.77 -3.27
N GLU A 606 43.79 -4.09 -3.17
CA GLU A 606 42.94 -4.73 -2.15
C GLU A 606 43.61 -4.64 -0.76
N PRO A 607 43.11 -3.82 0.19
CA PRO A 607 43.76 -3.64 1.48
C PRO A 607 43.11 -4.47 2.59
N HIS A 608 41.87 -4.94 2.38
CA HIS A 608 41.01 -5.50 3.42
C HIS A 608 40.98 -7.03 3.36
N TYR A 609 40.58 -7.61 2.22
CA TYR A 609 40.43 -9.06 2.10
C TYR A 609 41.76 -9.79 1.96
N THR A 610 41.79 -11.02 2.47
CA THR A 610 42.95 -11.93 2.45
C THR A 610 42.71 -13.20 1.63
N GLU A 611 41.64 -13.24 0.85
CA GLU A 611 41.28 -14.38 0.01
C GLU A 611 40.53 -13.92 -1.25
N SER A 612 40.67 -14.68 -2.35
CA SER A 612 40.00 -14.44 -3.63
C SER A 612 38.50 -14.73 -3.56
N GLY A 613 37.72 -14.12 -4.44
CA GLY A 613 36.29 -14.32 -4.62
C GLY A 613 35.44 -13.53 -3.62
N LYS A 614 36.05 -12.74 -2.73
CA LYS A 614 35.32 -11.92 -1.75
C LYS A 614 34.81 -10.62 -2.31
N ARG A 615 35.56 -10.01 -3.23
CA ARG A 615 35.17 -8.75 -3.85
C ARG A 615 35.38 -8.86 -5.34
N VAL A 616 34.27 -8.95 -6.06
CA VAL A 616 34.24 -9.03 -7.52
C VAL A 616 33.28 -7.97 -8.03
N PHE A 617 33.74 -7.13 -8.96
CA PHE A 617 32.93 -6.05 -9.54
C PHE A 617 33.30 -5.78 -11.00
N ALA A 618 32.39 -5.20 -11.77
CA ALA A 618 32.65 -4.73 -13.12
C ALA A 618 32.94 -3.23 -13.14
N VAL A 619 33.64 -2.77 -14.17
CA VAL A 619 33.92 -1.35 -14.40
C VAL A 619 33.45 -0.94 -15.80
N THR A 620 32.78 0.20 -15.89
CA THR A 620 32.32 0.80 -17.14
C THR A 620 33.00 2.15 -17.37
N LEU A 621 33.25 2.47 -18.63
CA LEU A 621 33.66 3.80 -19.09
C LEU A 621 32.66 4.26 -20.13
N GLN A 622 32.02 5.41 -19.90
CA GLN A 622 30.98 5.95 -20.78
C GLN A 622 29.86 4.92 -21.06
N GLY A 623 29.43 4.19 -20.03
CA GLY A 623 28.40 3.16 -20.11
C GLY A 623 28.84 1.85 -20.78
N LYS A 624 30.06 1.76 -21.35
CA LYS A 624 30.60 0.53 -21.91
C LYS A 624 31.39 -0.23 -20.85
N LYS A 625 31.08 -1.52 -20.64
CA LYS A 625 31.86 -2.40 -19.76
C LYS A 625 33.27 -2.58 -20.32
N VAL A 626 34.27 -2.23 -19.51
CA VAL A 626 35.71 -2.31 -19.85
C VAL A 626 36.45 -3.32 -18.99
N ILE A 627 35.90 -3.66 -17.82
CA ILE A 627 36.31 -4.81 -17.01
C ILE A 627 35.04 -5.56 -16.62
N ASP A 628 34.93 -6.83 -17.00
CA ASP A 628 33.71 -7.61 -16.77
C ASP A 628 33.61 -8.17 -15.34
N GLN A 629 34.73 -8.65 -14.80
CA GLN A 629 34.84 -9.21 -13.45
C GLN A 629 36.24 -8.92 -12.91
N LEU A 630 36.36 -7.98 -11.98
CA LEU A 630 37.62 -7.63 -11.32
C LEU A 630 37.63 -8.16 -9.89
N ASP A 631 38.59 -9.04 -9.61
CA ASP A 631 38.99 -9.42 -8.26
C ASP A 631 40.46 -9.03 -8.05
N VAL A 632 40.69 -7.89 -7.43
CA VAL A 632 42.03 -7.34 -7.23
C VAL A 632 42.90 -8.27 -6.36
N PHE A 633 42.32 -9.00 -5.39
CA PHE A 633 43.07 -9.95 -4.60
C PHE A 633 43.49 -11.17 -5.43
N ALA A 634 42.59 -11.70 -6.27
CA ALA A 634 42.93 -12.82 -7.14
C ALA A 634 44.05 -12.46 -8.13
N GLU A 635 44.05 -11.22 -8.63
CA GLU A 635 45.01 -10.75 -9.63
C GLU A 635 46.39 -10.43 -9.04
N VAL A 636 46.44 -9.65 -7.95
CA VAL A 636 47.71 -9.15 -7.39
C VAL A 636 47.91 -9.48 -5.92
N GLY A 637 46.92 -10.00 -5.21
CA GLY A 637 46.98 -10.25 -3.77
C GLY A 637 46.75 -8.98 -2.93
N ARG A 638 46.90 -9.12 -1.60
CA ARG A 638 46.65 -8.03 -0.65
C ARG A 638 47.79 -7.02 -0.62
N ASN A 639 47.45 -5.72 -0.50
CA ASN A 639 48.38 -4.59 -0.39
C ASN A 639 49.38 -4.53 -1.57
N ARG A 640 48.91 -4.78 -2.79
CA ARG A 640 49.71 -4.66 -4.02
C ARG A 640 49.00 -3.74 -5.01
N ALA A 641 49.75 -2.80 -5.57
CA ALA A 641 49.22 -1.82 -6.50
C ALA A 641 48.89 -2.47 -7.85
N MET A 642 47.74 -2.09 -8.42
CA MET A 642 47.27 -2.56 -9.72
C MET A 642 46.68 -1.40 -10.52
N ASP A 643 47.08 -1.29 -11.78
CA ASP A 643 46.60 -0.25 -12.69
C ASP A 643 45.99 -0.87 -13.95
N TYR A 644 44.87 -0.31 -14.41
CA TYR A 644 44.31 -0.57 -15.72
C TYR A 644 44.29 0.72 -16.53
N THR A 645 44.78 0.69 -17.77
CA THR A 645 44.75 1.84 -18.68
C THR A 645 43.93 1.52 -19.91
N PHE A 646 42.98 2.42 -20.20
CA PHE A 646 42.08 2.33 -21.34
C PHE A 646 42.31 3.53 -22.25
N GLU A 647 42.70 3.25 -23.49
CA GLU A 647 42.85 4.25 -24.53
C GLU A 647 41.52 4.46 -25.27
N ASP A 648 41.43 5.54 -26.05
CA ASP A 648 40.31 5.82 -26.94
C ASP A 648 38.92 5.99 -26.27
N VAL A 649 38.87 6.48 -25.03
CA VAL A 649 37.62 6.76 -24.32
C VAL A 649 37.02 8.08 -24.83
N LYS A 650 35.91 8.00 -25.57
CA LYS A 650 35.28 9.16 -26.22
C LYS A 650 34.17 9.77 -25.38
N THR A 651 34.11 11.09 -25.36
CA THR A 651 33.00 11.87 -24.78
C THR A 651 32.58 13.01 -25.71
N ASP A 652 31.27 13.16 -25.88
CA ASP A 652 30.59 14.11 -26.76
C ASP A 652 29.58 15.02 -26.02
N ASN A 653 29.36 14.79 -24.73
CA ASN A 653 28.41 15.50 -23.88
C ASN A 653 29.08 16.35 -22.79
N GLY A 654 30.40 16.51 -22.85
CA GLY A 654 31.21 17.31 -21.92
C GLY A 654 31.45 16.65 -20.56
N ILE A 655 31.16 15.34 -20.44
CA ILE A 655 31.27 14.58 -19.20
C ILE A 655 31.93 13.24 -19.48
N LEU A 656 32.92 12.89 -18.64
CA LEU A 656 33.49 11.56 -18.59
C LEU A 656 33.00 10.84 -17.34
N GLU A 657 32.40 9.66 -17.53
CA GLU A 657 31.87 8.79 -16.50
C GLU A 657 32.72 7.52 -16.38
N ILE A 658 33.10 7.22 -15.14
CA ILE A 658 33.67 5.93 -14.70
C ILE A 658 32.61 5.28 -13.82
N GLY A 659 32.00 4.20 -14.26
CA GLY A 659 30.96 3.48 -13.52
C GLY A 659 31.46 2.16 -12.93
N PHE A 660 30.79 1.70 -11.87
CA PHE A 660 31.13 0.47 -11.15
C PHE A 660 29.87 -0.36 -10.88
N GLU A 661 29.96 -1.67 -11.03
CA GLU A 661 28.85 -2.62 -10.86
C GLU A 661 29.26 -3.73 -9.89
N SER A 662 28.55 -3.87 -8.78
CA SER A 662 28.78 -4.93 -7.79
C SER A 662 28.38 -6.29 -8.34
N LEU A 663 29.23 -7.32 -8.21
CA LEU A 663 28.89 -8.70 -8.61
C LEU A 663 28.85 -9.65 -7.40
N VAL A 664 29.83 -9.55 -6.49
CA VAL A 664 29.88 -10.35 -5.26
C VAL A 664 29.92 -9.48 -4.00
N GLU A 665 30.49 -8.28 -4.09
CA GLU A 665 30.60 -7.31 -2.99
C GLU A 665 30.91 -5.91 -3.56
N PHE A 666 30.93 -4.89 -2.69
CA PHE A 666 31.07 -3.49 -3.08
C PHE A 666 32.32 -3.18 -3.93
N PRO A 667 32.17 -2.49 -5.08
CA PRO A 667 33.28 -1.99 -5.87
C PRO A 667 34.15 -1.00 -5.08
N PHE A 668 35.40 -0.85 -5.46
CA PHE A 668 36.27 0.14 -4.85
C PHE A 668 37.29 0.69 -5.85
N ILE A 669 37.85 1.86 -5.58
CA ILE A 669 38.94 2.46 -6.35
C ILE A 669 39.83 3.29 -5.43
N ALA A 670 41.14 3.28 -5.70
CA ALA A 670 42.14 4.02 -4.93
C ALA A 670 42.47 5.38 -5.57
N ALA A 671 42.62 5.41 -6.90
CA ALA A 671 42.86 6.63 -7.65
C ALA A 671 42.51 6.45 -9.13
N PHE A 672 42.41 7.54 -9.89
CA PHE A 672 42.37 7.48 -11.35
C PHE A 672 43.04 8.69 -12.01
N ALA A 673 43.39 8.54 -13.28
CA ALA A 673 43.91 9.60 -14.13
C ALA A 673 43.13 9.62 -15.46
N VAL A 674 42.75 10.81 -15.91
CA VAL A 674 42.10 11.07 -17.19
C VAL A 674 42.96 12.05 -17.96
N GLN A 675 43.44 11.64 -19.13
CA GLN A 675 44.41 12.39 -19.94
C GLN A 675 43.89 12.54 -21.37
N GLY A 676 43.73 13.77 -21.82
CA GLY A 676 43.38 14.13 -23.19
C GLY A 676 44.40 15.13 -23.76
N ARG A 677 44.16 15.60 -24.98
CA ARG A 677 45.11 16.47 -25.72
C ARG A 677 45.54 17.71 -24.94
N ASP A 678 44.60 18.41 -24.31
CA ASP A 678 44.82 19.66 -23.57
C ASP A 678 44.15 19.61 -22.18
N PHE A 679 43.94 18.40 -21.64
CA PHE A 679 43.25 18.18 -20.37
C PHE A 679 43.93 17.04 -19.62
N THR A 680 44.21 17.22 -18.34
CA THR A 680 44.65 16.14 -17.45
C THR A 680 44.01 16.35 -16.09
N LYS A 681 43.35 15.31 -15.58
CA LYS A 681 42.76 15.29 -14.24
C LYS A 681 43.16 13.99 -13.55
N LYS A 682 43.73 14.09 -12.35
CA LYS A 682 44.21 12.95 -11.56
C LYS A 682 43.64 13.07 -10.16
N ILE A 683 42.93 12.05 -9.68
CA ILE A 683 42.18 12.09 -8.42
C ILE A 683 42.69 11.01 -7.48
N ASN A 684 43.04 11.39 -6.25
CA ASN A 684 43.30 10.48 -5.14
C ASN A 684 41.98 10.18 -4.43
N CYS A 685 41.36 9.04 -4.74
CA CYS A 685 40.00 8.73 -4.30
C CYS A 685 39.95 8.50 -2.78
N GLY A 686 39.10 9.25 -2.09
CA GLY A 686 38.99 9.28 -0.62
C GLY A 686 40.16 9.93 0.12
N GLY A 687 41.25 10.26 -0.57
CA GLY A 687 42.47 10.80 0.03
C GLY A 687 42.66 12.31 -0.19
N PRO A 688 43.60 12.94 0.55
CA PRO A 688 44.03 14.30 0.29
C PRO A 688 44.84 14.39 -1.02
N ALA A 689 45.10 15.61 -1.50
CA ALA A 689 45.98 15.81 -2.65
C ALA A 689 47.37 15.21 -2.41
N TYR A 690 47.90 14.50 -3.40
CA TYR A 690 49.19 13.81 -3.33
C TYR A 690 49.94 13.91 -4.66
N LYS A 691 51.15 14.51 -4.62
CA LYS A 691 51.93 14.83 -5.82
C LYS A 691 51.08 15.60 -6.85
N ASP A 692 50.91 15.05 -8.05
CA ASP A 692 50.11 15.61 -9.14
C ASP A 692 48.66 15.09 -9.16
N TYR A 693 48.24 14.35 -8.12
CA TYR A 693 46.84 13.97 -7.88
C TYR A 693 46.18 15.02 -6.98
N GLU A 694 45.02 15.49 -7.40
CA GLU A 694 44.12 16.31 -6.60
C GLU A 694 43.47 15.46 -5.50
N ALA A 695 42.98 16.13 -4.46
CA ALA A 695 42.14 15.48 -3.45
C ALA A 695 40.86 14.93 -4.09
N ASP A 696 40.19 14.01 -3.39
CA ASP A 696 38.95 13.42 -3.89
C ASP A 696 37.88 14.48 -4.26
N ILE A 697 37.07 14.16 -5.26
CA ILE A 697 35.94 14.99 -5.65
C ILE A 697 34.84 14.80 -4.60
N PRO A 698 34.20 15.88 -4.10
CA PRO A 698 33.09 15.76 -3.17
C PRO A 698 32.00 14.81 -3.68
N ALA A 699 31.31 14.14 -2.75
CA ALA A 699 30.05 13.47 -3.08
C ALA A 699 29.09 14.49 -3.69
N ALA A 700 28.32 14.06 -4.69
CA ALA A 700 27.21 14.86 -5.18
C ALA A 700 26.31 15.30 -4.01
N GLU A 701 25.82 16.54 -4.00
CA GLU A 701 24.89 17.02 -2.98
C GLU A 701 23.69 16.07 -2.91
N SER A 702 23.54 15.38 -1.78
CA SER A 702 22.36 14.58 -1.47
C SER A 702 21.42 15.40 -0.60
N ASP A 703 20.11 15.14 -0.74
CA ASP A 703 19.11 15.74 0.12
C ASP A 703 19.32 15.26 1.57
N SER A 704 19.83 16.15 2.43
CA SER A 704 20.12 15.85 3.83
C SER A 704 18.86 15.84 4.72
N ARG A 705 17.67 16.10 4.15
CA ARG A 705 16.41 16.08 4.90
C ARG A 705 16.04 14.64 5.28
N PRO A 706 15.48 14.40 6.48
CA PRO A 706 15.17 13.06 6.97
C PRO A 706 14.13 12.35 6.10
N ARG A 707 14.29 11.03 5.87
CA ARG A 707 13.36 10.21 5.08
C ARG A 707 11.93 10.21 5.64
N ASP A 708 11.79 10.37 6.95
CA ASP A 708 10.51 10.40 7.65
C ASP A 708 10.34 11.76 8.33
N LEU A 709 9.15 12.35 8.22
CA LEU A 709 8.76 13.55 8.97
C LEU A 709 8.08 13.17 10.29
N PRO A 710 8.01 14.07 11.30
CA PRO A 710 7.35 13.79 12.56
C PRO A 710 5.90 13.30 12.36
N ALA A 711 5.47 12.34 13.17
CA ALA A 711 4.14 11.72 13.12
C ALA A 711 3.46 11.65 14.50
N ASP A 712 3.99 12.38 15.49
CA ASP A 712 3.56 12.33 16.88
C ASP A 712 2.09 12.74 17.07
N ASP A 713 1.68 13.86 16.45
CA ASP A 713 0.31 14.36 16.47
C ASP A 713 -0.66 13.40 15.76
N PHE A 714 -0.20 12.78 14.68
CA PHE A 714 -0.98 11.78 13.96
C PHE A 714 -1.24 10.55 14.82
N TYR A 715 -0.19 9.95 15.42
CA TYR A 715 -0.35 8.77 16.24
C TYR A 715 -1.12 9.03 17.53
N ALA A 716 -1.03 10.25 18.09
CA ALA A 716 -1.85 10.66 19.22
C ALA A 716 -3.36 10.63 18.88
N ASP A 717 -3.76 11.24 17.76
CA ASP A 717 -5.15 11.23 17.28
C ASP A 717 -5.61 9.83 16.87
N TRP A 718 -4.76 9.12 16.12
CA TRP A 718 -5.04 7.76 15.66
C TRP A 718 -5.27 6.82 16.83
N ALA A 719 -4.35 6.79 17.81
CA ALA A 719 -4.48 5.92 18.99
C ALA A 719 -5.71 6.28 19.84
N LEU A 720 -6.03 7.57 19.98
CA LEU A 720 -7.24 8.02 20.66
C LEU A 720 -8.50 7.47 19.99
N SER A 721 -8.58 7.54 18.66
CA SER A 721 -9.73 7.03 17.91
C SER A 721 -9.85 5.51 17.93
N GLN A 722 -8.72 4.79 17.94
CA GLN A 722 -8.67 3.34 17.84
C GLN A 722 -8.93 2.66 19.19
N PHE A 723 -8.39 3.21 20.28
CA PHE A 723 -8.22 2.50 21.55
C PHE A 723 -8.85 3.20 22.75
N GLY A 724 -9.39 4.41 22.57
CA GLY A 724 -9.96 5.21 23.65
C GLY A 724 -8.92 6.04 24.43
N PRO A 725 -9.37 7.05 25.19
CA PRO A 725 -8.52 8.07 25.79
C PRO A 725 -7.56 7.55 26.87
N GLU A 726 -7.91 6.49 27.60
CA GLU A 726 -7.16 6.03 28.77
C GLU A 726 -5.81 5.41 28.41
N ALA A 727 -5.70 4.81 27.23
CA ALA A 727 -4.52 4.11 26.76
C ALA A 727 -3.81 4.81 25.58
N ALA A 728 -4.48 5.78 24.94
CA ALA A 728 -4.03 6.41 23.69
C ALA A 728 -2.59 6.92 23.74
N GLU A 729 -2.22 7.68 24.77
CA GLU A 729 -0.88 8.29 24.86
C GLU A 729 0.23 7.24 24.94
N GLN A 730 0.05 6.19 25.76
CA GLN A 730 1.05 5.13 25.92
C GLN A 730 1.20 4.34 24.62
N ILE A 731 0.08 4.04 23.94
CA ILE A 731 0.10 3.30 22.68
C ILE A 731 0.72 4.16 21.57
N ALA A 732 0.37 5.45 21.47
CA ALA A 732 0.95 6.36 20.49
C ALA A 732 2.48 6.40 20.58
N ARG A 733 3.05 6.48 21.79
CA ARG A 733 4.51 6.45 22.00
C ARG A 733 5.16 5.18 21.46
N ILE A 734 4.52 4.02 21.62
CA ILE A 734 5.01 2.74 21.08
C ILE A 734 4.98 2.78 19.55
N PHE A 735 3.89 3.23 18.93
CA PHE A 735 3.79 3.29 17.48
C PHE A 735 4.80 4.31 16.89
N ILE A 736 4.98 5.46 17.52
CA ILE A 736 5.98 6.46 17.13
C ILE A 736 7.40 5.88 17.14
N SER A 737 7.76 5.06 18.13
CA SER A 737 9.10 4.45 18.18
C SER A 737 9.32 3.35 17.14
N LEU A 738 8.25 2.84 16.52
CA LEU A 738 8.29 1.78 15.51
C LEU A 738 8.12 2.31 14.07
N ASP A 739 7.61 3.54 13.91
CA ASP A 739 7.34 4.16 12.62
C ASP A 739 8.62 4.54 11.88
N GLY A 740 8.63 4.37 10.55
CA GLY A 740 9.73 4.79 9.69
C GLY A 740 11.02 3.97 9.88
N GLY A 741 12.16 4.62 9.61
CA GLY A 741 13.48 4.01 9.79
C GLY A 741 14.63 5.01 9.67
N PRO A 742 15.85 4.63 10.07
CA PRO A 742 17.00 5.51 9.86
C PRO A 742 17.23 5.71 8.37
N SER A 743 17.70 6.90 8.00
CA SER A 743 18.00 7.21 6.60
C SER A 743 18.96 6.16 6.03
N ALA A 744 18.68 5.71 4.80
CA ALA A 744 19.52 4.74 4.12
C ALA A 744 20.94 5.28 3.97
N THR A 745 21.95 4.44 4.27
CA THR A 745 23.37 4.80 4.07
C THR A 745 23.84 4.51 2.64
N ALA A 746 23.06 3.75 1.87
CA ALA A 746 23.24 3.49 0.44
C ALA A 746 21.88 3.24 -0.26
N GLU A 747 21.78 3.54 -1.55
CA GLU A 747 20.57 3.26 -2.35
C GLU A 747 20.32 1.75 -2.42
N GLY A 748 19.08 1.31 -2.18
CA GLY A 748 18.71 -0.10 -2.06
C GLY A 748 18.64 -0.62 -0.62
N GLN A 749 19.11 0.14 0.39
CA GLN A 749 18.93 -0.25 1.79
C GLN A 749 17.50 -0.01 2.26
N GLN A 750 16.91 -1.02 2.90
CA GLN A 750 15.57 -1.00 3.48
C GLN A 750 15.62 -0.89 5.01
N ASN A 751 16.09 0.26 5.50
CA ASN A 751 16.21 0.50 6.94
C ASN A 751 14.83 0.77 7.57
N THR A 752 14.48 0.01 8.61
CA THR A 752 13.21 0.15 9.35
C THR A 752 13.44 0.09 10.86
N ASN A 753 12.62 0.82 11.62
CA ASN A 753 12.61 0.72 13.08
C ASN A 753 11.89 -0.55 13.56
N LEU A 754 10.85 -0.98 12.85
CA LEU A 754 10.17 -2.24 13.10
C LEU A 754 11.03 -3.44 12.64
N PRO A 755 11.13 -4.54 13.43
CA PRO A 755 11.84 -5.74 13.02
C PRO A 755 11.23 -6.38 11.78
N ARG A 756 12.09 -6.97 10.92
CA ARG A 756 11.71 -7.31 9.54
C ARG A 756 12.17 -8.72 9.14
N PRO A 757 11.56 -9.80 9.69
CA PRO A 757 11.90 -11.18 9.34
C PRO A 757 11.44 -11.60 7.93
N SER A 758 10.60 -10.77 7.29
CA SER A 758 10.06 -11.01 5.95
C SER A 758 10.78 -10.18 4.88
N THR A 759 11.01 -10.77 3.71
CA THR A 759 11.71 -10.16 2.57
C THR A 759 11.39 -10.91 1.28
N TRP A 760 11.89 -10.41 0.15
CA TRP A 760 11.69 -11.03 -1.16
C TRP A 760 12.50 -12.33 -1.31
N ILE A 761 11.83 -13.49 -1.38
CA ILE A 761 12.47 -14.81 -1.57
C ILE A 761 11.73 -15.57 -2.67
N GLY A 762 12.02 -15.24 -3.93
CA GLY A 762 11.30 -15.79 -5.09
C GLY A 762 9.88 -15.24 -5.30
N GLY A 763 9.47 -14.31 -4.42
CA GLY A 763 8.18 -13.63 -4.41
C GLY A 763 8.01 -12.81 -3.12
N PRO A 764 6.83 -12.20 -2.92
CA PRO A 764 6.56 -11.32 -1.80
C PRO A 764 6.41 -12.10 -0.48
N GLY A 765 6.78 -11.47 0.62
CA GLY A 765 6.49 -12.01 1.94
C GLY A 765 7.27 -13.27 2.34
N GLY A 766 8.34 -13.63 1.64
CA GLY A 766 9.23 -14.72 2.05
C GLY A 766 9.83 -14.47 3.44
N ILE A 767 10.27 -15.53 4.14
CA ILE A 767 10.92 -15.42 5.46
C ILE A 767 12.34 -15.95 5.39
N ARG A 768 13.29 -15.22 5.97
CA ARG A 768 14.70 -15.59 5.98
C ARG A 768 15.09 -16.24 7.32
N PRO A 769 15.80 -17.38 7.32
CA PRO A 769 16.43 -17.89 8.53
C PRO A 769 17.40 -16.85 9.14
N ASP A 770 17.41 -16.73 10.46
CA ASP A 770 18.27 -15.77 11.18
C ASP A 770 19.30 -16.51 12.04
N GLU A 771 20.59 -16.33 11.74
CA GLU A 771 21.69 -17.00 12.44
C GLU A 771 22.15 -16.25 13.70
N ARG A 772 21.63 -15.04 13.94
CA ARG A 772 21.94 -14.27 15.14
C ARG A 772 21.48 -14.99 16.40
N ASP A 773 22.05 -14.61 17.53
CA ASP A 773 21.67 -15.17 18.82
C ASP A 773 20.19 -14.87 19.14
N SER A 774 19.43 -15.91 19.49
CA SER A 774 17.98 -15.77 19.68
C SER A 774 17.60 -14.88 20.87
N GLU A 775 18.47 -14.73 21.87
CA GLU A 775 18.25 -13.81 22.98
C GLU A 775 18.50 -12.35 22.56
N GLN A 776 19.40 -12.11 21.61
CA GLN A 776 19.59 -10.79 21.01
C GLN A 776 18.40 -10.42 20.13
N VAL A 777 17.96 -11.32 19.25
CA VAL A 777 16.83 -11.09 18.35
C VAL A 777 15.52 -10.87 19.14
N SER A 778 15.30 -11.59 20.24
CA SER A 778 14.06 -11.46 21.02
C SER A 778 13.88 -10.06 21.63
N LYS A 779 14.98 -9.35 21.94
CA LYS A 779 14.96 -7.98 22.49
C LYS A 779 14.34 -6.97 21.52
N GLU A 780 14.50 -7.18 20.21
CA GLU A 780 13.89 -6.34 19.18
C GLU A 780 12.34 -6.35 19.25
N TYR A 781 11.75 -7.33 19.93
CA TYR A 781 10.30 -7.51 20.07
C TYR A 781 9.78 -7.25 21.51
N GLU A 782 10.55 -6.63 22.39
CA GLU A 782 10.12 -6.31 23.77
C GLU A 782 8.88 -5.41 23.81
N PHE A 783 8.73 -4.53 22.81
CA PHE A 783 7.56 -3.65 22.66
C PHE A 783 6.21 -4.40 22.62
N VAL A 784 6.22 -5.68 22.22
CA VAL A 784 5.02 -6.53 22.20
C VAL A 784 4.50 -6.79 23.61
N GLU A 785 5.41 -6.98 24.58
CA GLU A 785 5.05 -7.15 25.99
C GLU A 785 4.61 -5.83 26.61
N ASP A 786 5.24 -4.72 26.23
CA ASP A 786 4.82 -3.39 26.69
C ASP A 786 3.43 -3.04 26.19
N LEU A 787 3.12 -3.33 24.92
CA LEU A 787 1.76 -3.20 24.42
C LEU A 787 0.80 -4.14 25.15
N ALA A 788 1.14 -5.41 25.35
CA ALA A 788 0.28 -6.37 26.05
C ALA A 788 -0.11 -5.94 27.47
N LYS A 789 0.80 -5.28 28.20
CA LYS A 789 0.55 -4.74 29.56
C LYS A 789 -0.52 -3.64 29.56
N ILE A 790 -0.74 -2.96 28.44
CA ILE A 790 -1.74 -1.88 28.31
C ILE A 790 -3.16 -2.46 28.13
N ARG A 791 -3.30 -3.71 27.63
CA ARG A 791 -4.60 -4.33 27.32
C ARG A 791 -5.67 -4.18 28.42
N PRO A 792 -5.39 -4.34 29.73
CA PRO A 792 -6.39 -4.19 30.79
C PRO A 792 -6.97 -2.77 30.92
N ASN A 793 -6.30 -1.76 30.35
CA ASN A 793 -6.74 -0.36 30.36
C ASN A 793 -7.65 -0.01 29.16
N ILE A 794 -7.90 -0.96 28.25
CA ILE A 794 -8.75 -0.72 27.07
C ILE A 794 -10.22 -0.90 27.45
N ASN A 795 -10.98 0.19 27.35
CA ASN A 795 -12.40 0.22 27.69
C ASN A 795 -13.26 0.17 26.41
N GLY A 796 -14.32 -0.66 26.42
CA GLY A 796 -15.23 -0.85 25.29
C GLY A 796 -14.85 -2.05 24.40
N GLN A 797 -15.86 -2.76 23.89
CA GLN A 797 -15.67 -3.99 23.09
C GLN A 797 -15.07 -3.70 21.70
N GLY A 798 -15.46 -2.61 21.05
CA GLY A 798 -14.92 -2.19 19.77
C GLY A 798 -13.47 -1.72 19.89
N ASN A 799 -13.16 -0.92 20.91
CA ASN A 799 -11.78 -0.55 21.25
C ASN A 799 -10.91 -1.79 21.52
N LEU A 800 -11.43 -2.74 22.29
CA LEU A 800 -10.72 -3.98 22.62
C LEU A 800 -10.46 -4.86 21.40
N GLU A 801 -11.44 -5.00 20.50
CA GLU A 801 -11.27 -5.73 19.23
C GLU A 801 -10.19 -5.10 18.34
N ARG A 802 -10.19 -3.77 18.20
CA ARG A 802 -9.16 -3.04 17.43
C ARG A 802 -7.78 -3.14 18.08
N PHE A 803 -7.72 -3.07 19.40
CA PHE A 803 -6.48 -3.27 20.15
C PHE A 803 -5.93 -4.69 19.97
N ASP A 804 -6.78 -5.71 20.15
CA ASP A 804 -6.38 -7.11 20.01
C ASP A 804 -5.94 -7.45 18.58
N TYR A 805 -6.52 -6.79 17.58
CA TYR A 805 -6.03 -6.88 16.20
C TYR A 805 -4.56 -6.47 16.06
N TRP A 806 -4.18 -5.30 16.60
CA TRP A 806 -2.79 -4.81 16.54
C TRP A 806 -1.84 -5.64 17.41
N LEU A 807 -2.27 -5.99 18.63
CA LEU A 807 -1.47 -6.83 19.51
C LEU A 807 -1.19 -8.20 18.88
N ASN A 808 -2.18 -8.81 18.23
CA ASN A 808 -1.98 -10.10 17.56
C ASN A 808 -1.11 -10.00 16.31
N ASN A 809 -1.18 -8.90 15.54
CA ASN A 809 -0.23 -8.64 14.44
C ASN A 809 1.23 -8.55 14.94
N PHE A 810 1.48 -7.89 16.07
CA PHE A 810 2.82 -7.81 16.64
C PHE A 810 3.28 -9.12 17.31
N ARG A 811 2.36 -9.87 17.93
CA ARG A 811 2.64 -11.23 18.41
C ARG A 811 2.98 -12.19 17.26
N TYR A 812 2.26 -12.08 16.15
CA TYR A 812 2.55 -12.78 14.91
C TYR A 812 3.95 -12.42 14.39
N LEU A 813 4.27 -11.12 14.29
CA LEU A 813 5.59 -10.63 13.88
C LEU A 813 6.72 -11.21 14.76
N ARG A 814 6.56 -11.17 16.09
CA ARG A 814 7.51 -11.79 17.03
C ARG A 814 7.62 -13.31 16.84
N ALA A 815 6.50 -13.99 16.63
CA ALA A 815 6.49 -15.44 16.40
C ALA A 815 7.24 -15.80 15.10
N ALA A 816 7.09 -15.01 14.03
CA ALA A 816 7.84 -15.17 12.80
C ALA A 816 9.35 -14.96 12.99
N GLY A 817 9.76 -13.96 13.78
CA GLY A 817 11.17 -13.75 14.16
C GLY A 817 11.75 -14.94 14.93
N ARG A 818 10.98 -15.52 15.87
CA ARG A 818 11.38 -16.73 16.60
C ARG A 818 11.53 -17.94 15.68
N VAL A 819 10.57 -18.16 14.78
CA VAL A 819 10.63 -19.21 13.75
C VAL A 819 11.87 -19.06 12.89
N SER A 820 12.24 -17.83 12.51
CA SER A 820 13.43 -17.54 11.70
C SER A 820 14.72 -18.02 12.39
N CYS A 821 14.86 -17.79 13.69
CA CYS A 821 16.00 -18.26 14.49
C CYS A 821 16.04 -19.79 14.62
N THR A 822 14.91 -20.42 14.96
CA THR A 822 14.83 -21.89 15.09
C THR A 822 15.01 -22.58 13.74
N TRP A 823 14.58 -21.96 12.64
CA TRP A 823 14.80 -22.47 11.29
C TRP A 823 16.29 -22.47 10.93
N ALA A 824 17.05 -21.41 11.23
CA ALA A 824 18.49 -21.38 11.02
C ALA A 824 19.20 -22.51 11.79
N ARG A 825 18.83 -22.71 13.07
CA ARG A 825 19.31 -23.83 13.89
C ARG A 825 18.97 -25.20 13.27
N PHE A 826 17.77 -25.36 12.73
CA PHE A 826 17.35 -26.59 12.06
C PHE A 826 18.18 -26.85 10.79
N ASN A 827 18.40 -25.82 9.97
CA ASN A 827 19.21 -25.91 8.75
C ASN A 827 20.65 -26.33 9.09
N ALA A 828 21.25 -25.73 10.13
CA ALA A 828 22.58 -26.12 10.60
C ALA A 828 22.63 -27.57 11.11
N ALA A 829 21.59 -28.05 11.81
CA ALA A 829 21.49 -29.43 12.26
C ALA A 829 21.35 -30.40 11.07
N MET A 830 20.47 -30.11 10.11
CA MET A 830 20.30 -30.89 8.89
C MET A 830 21.59 -30.96 8.07
N LYS A 831 22.34 -29.85 7.97
CA LYS A 831 23.65 -29.85 7.32
C LYS A 831 24.61 -30.84 7.99
N LYS A 832 24.73 -30.83 9.32
CA LYS A 832 25.56 -31.78 10.08
C LYS A 832 25.14 -33.24 9.86
N VAL A 833 23.85 -33.51 9.73
CA VAL A 833 23.32 -34.86 9.44
C VAL A 833 23.71 -35.31 8.03
N LYS A 834 23.65 -34.42 7.04
CA LYS A 834 24.00 -34.71 5.64
C LYS A 834 25.50 -34.85 5.41
N ASP A 835 26.31 -34.12 6.18
CA ASP A 835 27.78 -34.20 6.11
C ASP A 835 28.33 -35.51 6.73
N GLU A 836 27.54 -36.21 7.55
CA GLU A 836 27.90 -37.51 8.11
C GLU A 836 27.80 -38.61 7.03
N LYS A 837 28.92 -39.29 6.79
CA LYS A 837 29.06 -40.28 5.71
C LYS A 837 28.61 -41.67 6.13
N ASP A 838 28.65 -42.00 7.42
CA ASP A 838 28.16 -43.28 7.92
C ASP A 838 26.62 -43.26 8.04
N PRO A 839 25.88 -44.12 7.31
CA PRO A 839 24.41 -44.07 7.30
C PRO A 839 23.76 -44.30 8.66
N GLN A 840 24.35 -45.15 9.52
CA GLN A 840 23.81 -45.42 10.86
C GLN A 840 24.03 -44.22 11.79
N SER A 841 25.20 -43.60 11.73
CA SER A 841 25.53 -42.39 12.47
C SER A 841 24.71 -41.20 11.99
N SER A 842 24.50 -41.04 10.68
CA SER A 842 23.62 -40.01 10.10
C SER A 842 22.17 -40.18 10.59
N LYS A 843 21.61 -41.39 10.53
CA LYS A 843 20.28 -41.71 11.09
C LYS A 843 20.20 -41.42 12.60
N ARG A 844 21.26 -41.74 13.36
CA ARG A 844 21.33 -41.42 14.80
C ARG A 844 21.36 -39.91 15.04
N LEU A 845 22.17 -39.17 14.29
CA LEU A 845 22.25 -37.70 14.36
C LEU A 845 20.90 -37.06 14.01
N ALA A 846 20.24 -37.52 12.94
CA ALA A 846 18.92 -37.03 12.53
C ALA A 846 17.92 -37.08 13.70
N ARG A 847 17.89 -38.19 14.45
CA ARG A 847 17.04 -38.34 15.65
C ARG A 847 17.48 -37.49 16.83
N LEU A 848 18.78 -37.33 17.05
CA LEU A 848 19.31 -36.66 18.25
C LEU A 848 19.33 -35.13 18.13
N ILE A 849 19.59 -34.58 16.94
CA ILE A 849 19.82 -33.14 16.77
C ILE A 849 18.81 -32.45 15.86
N ALA A 850 18.30 -33.13 14.82
CA ALA A 850 17.38 -32.49 13.86
C ALA A 850 15.90 -32.65 14.28
N LEU A 851 15.48 -33.86 14.65
CA LEU A 851 14.10 -34.14 15.04
C LEU A 851 13.59 -33.30 16.22
N PRO A 852 14.36 -33.08 17.32
CA PRO A 852 13.91 -32.23 18.42
C PRO A 852 13.69 -30.77 17.98
N ILE A 853 14.59 -30.22 17.15
CA ILE A 853 14.46 -28.86 16.62
C ILE A 853 13.26 -28.77 15.66
N ARG A 854 12.99 -29.82 14.87
CA ARG A 854 11.77 -29.84 14.04
C ARG A 854 10.49 -29.77 14.88
N LYS A 855 10.40 -30.51 15.98
CA LYS A 855 9.24 -30.44 16.90
C LYS A 855 9.06 -29.03 17.45
N GLU A 856 10.17 -28.40 17.85
CA GLU A 856 10.20 -26.99 18.27
C GLU A 856 9.68 -26.08 17.15
N LEU A 857 10.15 -26.26 15.92
CA LEU A 857 9.77 -25.45 14.76
C LEU A 857 8.28 -25.60 14.42
N VAL A 858 7.75 -26.84 14.38
CA VAL A 858 6.32 -27.11 14.14
C VAL A 858 5.45 -26.44 15.20
N ALA A 859 5.85 -26.50 16.48
CA ALA A 859 5.13 -25.83 17.56
C ALA A 859 5.16 -24.31 17.41
N GLN A 860 6.29 -23.72 17.07
CA GLN A 860 6.40 -22.27 16.86
C GLN A 860 5.62 -21.79 15.63
N VAL A 861 5.55 -22.59 14.56
CA VAL A 861 4.71 -22.27 13.40
C VAL A 861 3.22 -22.41 13.73
N ALA A 862 2.84 -23.30 14.65
CA ALA A 862 1.48 -23.33 15.17
C ALA A 862 1.15 -22.03 15.94
N ASP A 863 2.09 -21.48 16.71
CA ASP A 863 1.94 -20.17 17.36
C ASP A 863 1.79 -19.04 16.33
N VAL A 864 2.59 -19.06 15.25
CA VAL A 864 2.43 -18.12 14.12
C VAL A 864 1.01 -18.16 13.58
N HIS A 865 0.49 -19.34 13.25
CA HIS A 865 -0.86 -19.48 12.68
C HIS A 865 -1.96 -19.11 13.67
N LYS A 866 -1.76 -19.38 14.96
CA LYS A 866 -2.67 -18.92 16.02
C LYS A 866 -2.83 -17.40 16.00
N TYR A 867 -1.73 -16.65 15.94
CA TYR A 867 -1.78 -15.19 15.91
C TYR A 867 -2.24 -14.67 14.55
N LEU A 868 -1.80 -15.27 13.45
CA LEU A 868 -2.21 -14.88 12.09
C LEU A 868 -3.72 -15.07 11.88
N LEU A 869 -4.28 -16.21 12.27
CA LEU A 869 -5.73 -16.43 12.19
C LEU A 869 -6.52 -15.53 13.14
N ALA A 870 -5.87 -14.95 14.16
CA ALA A 870 -6.48 -13.95 15.04
C ALA A 870 -6.54 -12.54 14.40
N THR A 871 -5.85 -12.29 13.29
CA THR A 871 -5.86 -11.00 12.59
C THR A 871 -6.73 -10.98 11.34
N VAL A 872 -7.12 -12.13 10.78
CA VAL A 872 -7.95 -12.20 9.56
C VAL A 872 -9.28 -11.46 9.73
N ASN A 873 -9.48 -10.38 8.97
CA ASN A 873 -10.72 -9.60 8.91
C ASN A 873 -11.12 -9.23 7.47
N THR A 874 -10.20 -9.35 6.52
CA THR A 874 -10.36 -8.95 5.11
C THR A 874 -9.86 -10.08 4.20
N ASN A 875 -10.24 -10.04 2.91
CA ASN A 875 -9.71 -10.98 1.91
C ASN A 875 -8.18 -10.91 1.80
N GLY A 876 -7.56 -9.72 1.93
CA GLY A 876 -6.11 -9.60 1.90
C GLY A 876 -5.40 -10.32 3.05
N GLU A 877 -5.99 -10.34 4.24
CA GLU A 877 -5.43 -11.11 5.38
C GLU A 877 -5.64 -12.62 5.22
N MET A 878 -6.66 -13.06 4.49
CA MET A 878 -6.73 -14.45 4.01
C MET A 878 -5.58 -14.75 3.04
N GLY A 879 -5.21 -13.77 2.20
CA GLY A 879 -4.02 -13.82 1.35
C GLY A 879 -2.73 -14.05 2.13
N ASN A 880 -2.53 -13.34 3.24
CA ASN A 880 -1.37 -13.58 4.13
C ASN A 880 -1.32 -15.03 4.64
N VAL A 881 -2.48 -15.62 4.97
CA VAL A 881 -2.57 -17.04 5.37
C VAL A 881 -2.15 -17.95 4.21
N THR A 882 -2.59 -17.64 2.99
CA THR A 882 -2.20 -18.38 1.79
C THR A 882 -0.71 -18.24 1.47
N ASN A 883 -0.10 -17.08 1.68
CA ASN A 883 1.36 -16.91 1.55
C ASN A 883 2.12 -17.85 2.48
N TRP A 884 1.73 -17.93 3.76
CA TRP A 884 2.33 -18.92 4.66
C TRP A 884 2.18 -20.34 4.12
N GLN A 885 0.99 -20.72 3.69
CA GLN A 885 0.70 -22.10 3.29
C GLN A 885 1.36 -22.50 1.96
N GLN A 886 1.45 -21.60 0.99
CA GLN A 886 1.91 -21.88 -0.37
C GLN A 886 3.32 -21.38 -0.68
N HIS A 887 3.80 -20.36 0.01
CA HIS A 887 5.11 -19.75 -0.25
C HIS A 887 6.14 -20.14 0.82
N VAL A 888 5.84 -19.91 2.11
CA VAL A 888 6.81 -20.12 3.21
C VAL A 888 6.88 -21.58 3.68
N MET A 889 5.73 -22.19 3.98
CA MET A 889 5.63 -23.53 4.56
C MET A 889 6.29 -24.63 3.73
N PRO A 890 6.23 -24.63 2.38
CA PRO A 890 6.87 -25.67 1.60
C PRO A 890 8.37 -25.82 1.89
N THR A 891 9.11 -24.71 1.92
CA THR A 891 10.55 -24.70 2.18
C THR A 891 10.89 -24.77 3.67
N LEU A 892 9.98 -24.32 4.53
CA LEU A 892 10.18 -24.29 5.99
C LEU A 892 9.90 -25.65 6.65
N LEU A 893 8.76 -26.29 6.36
CA LEU A 893 8.27 -27.46 7.06
C LEU A 893 8.02 -28.68 6.17
N THR A 894 7.49 -28.50 4.96
CA THR A 894 7.04 -29.64 4.12
C THR A 894 8.23 -30.41 3.56
N GLU A 895 9.04 -29.80 2.70
CA GLU A 895 10.18 -30.47 2.06
C GLU A 895 11.24 -30.92 3.08
N PRO A 896 11.64 -30.09 4.08
CA PRO A 896 12.62 -30.56 5.06
C PRO A 896 12.07 -31.65 5.98
N GLY A 897 10.74 -31.74 6.13
CA GLY A 897 10.09 -32.83 6.86
C GLY A 897 10.17 -34.16 6.13
N GLU A 898 9.87 -34.14 4.83
CA GLU A 898 10.03 -35.31 3.95
C GLU A 898 11.49 -35.76 3.90
N GLU A 899 12.44 -34.82 3.82
CA GLU A 899 13.87 -35.13 3.85
C GLU A 899 14.27 -35.78 5.18
N LEU A 900 13.83 -35.24 6.31
CA LEU A 900 14.13 -35.81 7.63
C LEU A 900 13.54 -37.23 7.78
N ALA A 901 12.31 -37.45 7.32
CA ALA A 901 11.67 -38.78 7.34
C ALA A 901 12.46 -39.81 6.50
N LYS A 902 12.98 -39.39 5.33
CA LYS A 902 13.84 -40.23 4.48
C LYS A 902 15.17 -40.56 5.18
N LEU A 903 15.79 -39.60 5.84
CA LEU A 903 17.06 -39.79 6.58
C LEU A 903 16.88 -40.70 7.80
N THR A 904 15.75 -40.62 8.50
CA THR A 904 15.43 -41.54 9.61
C THR A 904 14.94 -42.89 9.13
N GLY A 905 14.37 -42.98 7.92
CA GLY A 905 13.72 -44.19 7.40
C GLY A 905 12.46 -44.55 8.20
N GLU A 906 11.80 -43.56 8.81
CA GLU A 906 10.65 -43.70 9.71
C GLU A 906 9.68 -42.55 9.46
N GLU A 907 8.38 -42.79 9.67
CA GLU A 907 7.41 -41.70 9.72
C GLU A 907 7.72 -40.76 10.90
N LEU A 908 7.53 -39.46 10.68
CA LEU A 908 7.71 -38.47 11.73
C LEU A 908 6.59 -38.59 12.78
N PRO A 909 6.89 -38.41 14.08
CA PRO A 909 5.88 -38.42 15.11
C PRO A 909 4.90 -37.26 14.93
N ALA A 910 3.67 -37.41 15.44
CA ALA A 910 2.59 -36.43 15.25
C ALA A 910 2.94 -35.01 15.72
N ASP A 911 3.78 -34.87 16.75
CA ASP A 911 4.26 -33.58 17.27
C ASP A 911 5.40 -32.96 16.42
N ALA A 912 5.88 -33.67 15.41
CA ALA A 912 6.80 -33.19 14.37
C ALA A 912 6.09 -32.99 13.01
N MET A 913 4.76 -33.05 12.98
CA MET A 913 3.94 -32.86 11.78
C MET A 913 2.95 -31.69 11.99
N PRO A 914 2.69 -30.86 10.96
CA PRO A 914 1.65 -29.84 11.02
C PRO A 914 0.28 -30.45 11.33
N SER A 915 -0.43 -29.89 12.32
CA SER A 915 -1.80 -30.32 12.66
C SER A 915 -2.82 -29.67 11.73
N GLY A 916 -3.90 -30.36 11.34
CA GLY A 916 -5.01 -29.74 10.61
C GLY A 916 -6.01 -28.94 11.48
N SER A 917 -5.92 -29.06 12.82
CA SER A 917 -6.92 -28.52 13.74
C SER A 917 -6.74 -27.03 14.04
N TYR A 918 -7.86 -26.30 14.12
CA TYR A 918 -7.91 -24.98 14.73
C TYR A 918 -8.02 -25.11 16.26
N LYS A 919 -7.26 -24.30 17.00
CA LYS A 919 -7.25 -24.29 18.48
C LYS A 919 -7.32 -22.88 19.09
N GLY A 920 -7.69 -21.89 18.28
CA GLY A 920 -7.83 -20.50 18.73
C GLY A 920 -9.21 -20.21 19.35
N PRO A 921 -9.39 -19.01 19.92
CA PRO A 921 -10.70 -18.54 20.39
C PRO A 921 -11.68 -18.40 19.23
N MET A 922 -12.98 -18.45 19.51
CA MET A 922 -13.97 -18.18 18.46
C MET A 922 -13.75 -16.78 17.86
N ARG A 923 -13.85 -16.69 16.53
CA ARG A 923 -13.89 -15.43 15.78
C ARG A 923 -15.05 -15.42 14.81
N LEU A 924 -15.73 -14.28 14.77
CA LEU A 924 -16.74 -13.96 13.78
C LEU A 924 -16.14 -12.93 12.81
N ILE A 925 -16.03 -13.29 11.54
CA ILE A 925 -15.33 -12.49 10.53
C ILE A 925 -16.27 -12.20 9.37
N VAL A 926 -16.34 -10.94 8.96
CA VAL A 926 -17.06 -10.49 7.78
C VAL A 926 -16.05 -9.81 6.85
N PRO A 927 -15.49 -10.53 5.86
CA PRO A 927 -14.38 -10.03 5.03
C PRO A 927 -14.68 -8.74 4.26
N THR A 928 -15.95 -8.55 3.91
CA THR A 928 -16.42 -7.46 3.07
C THR A 928 -17.57 -6.75 3.77
N VAL A 929 -17.35 -5.49 4.17
CA VAL A 929 -18.35 -4.69 4.90
C VAL A 929 -18.82 -3.54 4.01
N ARG A 930 -20.01 -3.66 3.44
CA ARG A 930 -20.65 -2.59 2.65
C ARG A 930 -21.22 -1.52 3.59
N GLY A 931 -20.65 -0.32 3.56
CA GLY A 931 -21.18 0.84 4.29
C GLY A 931 -22.35 1.55 3.59
N SER A 932 -22.58 1.21 2.32
CA SER A 932 -23.58 1.82 1.46
C SER A 932 -23.96 0.87 0.31
N LEU A 933 -25.21 0.98 -0.14
CA LEU A 933 -25.80 0.22 -1.24
C LEU A 933 -26.51 1.15 -2.21
N SER A 934 -26.55 0.77 -3.49
CA SER A 934 -27.45 1.42 -4.45
C SER A 934 -28.90 0.97 -4.18
N ALA A 935 -29.87 1.83 -4.41
CA ALA A 935 -31.27 1.46 -4.24
C ALA A 935 -31.64 0.29 -5.16
N GLY A 936 -32.20 -0.78 -4.59
CA GLY A 936 -32.52 -2.02 -5.33
C GLY A 936 -31.40 -3.07 -5.31
N GLU A 937 -30.26 -2.80 -4.67
CA GLU A 937 -29.18 -3.76 -4.45
C GLU A 937 -29.46 -4.64 -3.21
N ASP A 938 -29.17 -5.94 -3.29
CA ASP A 938 -29.19 -6.82 -2.12
C ASP A 938 -27.98 -6.54 -1.22
N LEU A 939 -28.10 -6.75 0.09
CA LEU A 939 -26.92 -6.92 0.94
C LEU A 939 -26.52 -8.39 0.98
N GLN A 940 -25.39 -8.73 0.38
CA GLN A 940 -24.78 -10.05 0.45
C GLN A 940 -23.61 -10.05 1.43
N LEU A 941 -23.55 -11.04 2.31
CA LEU A 941 -22.50 -11.16 3.30
C LEU A 941 -21.89 -12.56 3.28
N LYS A 942 -20.56 -12.61 3.14
CA LYS A 942 -19.74 -13.76 3.53
C LYS A 942 -19.42 -13.64 5.01
N VAL A 943 -19.66 -14.71 5.76
CA VAL A 943 -19.43 -14.75 7.20
C VAL A 943 -18.60 -15.98 7.54
N ILE A 944 -17.48 -15.80 8.22
CA ILE A 944 -16.60 -16.89 8.64
C ILE A 944 -16.71 -17.01 10.16
N ILE A 945 -17.16 -18.18 10.62
CA ILE A 945 -17.29 -18.52 12.04
C ILE A 945 -16.16 -19.49 12.38
N LEU A 946 -15.00 -18.92 12.70
CA LEU A 946 -13.80 -19.69 13.02
C LEU A 946 -13.82 -20.05 14.50
N ALA A 947 -14.11 -21.31 14.83
CA ALA A 947 -14.22 -21.79 16.20
C ALA A 947 -13.74 -23.25 16.31
N SER A 948 -13.36 -23.65 17.53
CA SER A 948 -12.99 -25.05 17.80
C SER A 948 -14.22 -25.97 17.82
N ASP A 949 -15.36 -25.45 18.29
CA ASP A 949 -16.66 -26.12 18.28
C ASP A 949 -17.57 -25.54 17.19
N LYS A 950 -18.52 -26.35 16.72
CA LYS A 950 -19.49 -25.89 15.72
C LYS A 950 -20.47 -24.88 16.34
N PRO A 951 -20.85 -23.82 15.61
CA PRO A 951 -21.91 -22.93 16.07
C PRO A 951 -23.22 -23.72 16.23
N LYS A 952 -23.92 -23.46 17.33
CA LYS A 952 -25.26 -24.00 17.60
C LYS A 952 -26.28 -23.30 16.71
N ASP A 953 -26.19 -21.98 16.63
CA ASP A 953 -27.00 -21.13 15.77
C ASP A 953 -26.24 -19.85 15.40
N ALA A 954 -26.58 -19.28 14.25
CA ALA A 954 -25.97 -18.08 13.72
C ALA A 954 -27.02 -17.32 12.89
N THR A 955 -27.27 -16.05 13.24
CA THR A 955 -28.38 -15.26 12.68
C THR A 955 -27.96 -13.82 12.42
N ILE A 956 -28.35 -13.26 11.28
CA ILE A 956 -28.31 -11.81 11.05
C ILE A 956 -29.62 -11.18 11.52
N TYR A 957 -29.50 -10.09 12.25
CA TYR A 957 -30.57 -9.25 12.74
C TYR A 957 -30.49 -7.92 12.04
N PHE A 958 -31.57 -7.47 11.39
CA PHE A 958 -31.58 -6.19 10.68
C PHE A 958 -32.90 -5.43 10.86
N ARG A 959 -32.86 -4.11 10.70
CA ARG A 959 -34.04 -3.24 10.71
C ARG A 959 -33.73 -1.90 10.04
N SER A 960 -34.76 -1.09 9.80
CA SER A 960 -34.55 0.34 9.50
C SER A 960 -33.82 1.03 10.64
N ILE A 961 -32.83 1.86 10.34
CA ILE A 961 -31.94 2.47 11.33
C ILE A 961 -32.72 3.11 12.49
N GLY A 962 -32.44 2.70 13.73
CA GLY A 962 -33.04 3.24 14.94
C GLY A 962 -34.55 3.04 15.10
N LYS A 963 -35.21 2.20 14.29
CA LYS A 963 -36.67 2.04 14.29
C LYS A 963 -37.10 0.57 14.25
N GLY A 964 -38.13 0.26 15.05
CA GLY A 964 -38.81 -1.04 15.01
C GLY A 964 -38.01 -2.19 15.62
N ASN A 965 -38.57 -3.39 15.47
CA ASN A 965 -37.96 -4.65 15.89
C ASN A 965 -37.00 -5.17 14.80
N TYR A 966 -36.05 -6.01 15.19
CA TYR A 966 -35.17 -6.68 14.24
C TYR A 966 -35.89 -7.84 13.54
N ASP A 967 -35.86 -7.83 12.22
CA ASP A 967 -36.06 -9.00 11.39
C ASP A 967 -34.84 -9.91 11.48
N LYS A 968 -35.04 -11.21 11.25
CA LYS A 968 -34.03 -12.25 11.47
C LYS A 968 -33.89 -13.14 10.24
N ILE A 969 -32.66 -13.37 9.80
CA ILE A 969 -32.35 -14.34 8.74
C ILE A 969 -31.26 -15.29 9.26
N PRO A 970 -31.52 -16.61 9.34
CA PRO A 970 -30.48 -17.58 9.68
C PRO A 970 -29.37 -17.58 8.64
N LEU A 971 -28.11 -17.70 9.09
CA LEU A 971 -26.98 -17.85 8.19
C LEU A 971 -27.02 -19.22 7.49
N THR A 972 -26.74 -19.23 6.20
CA THR A 972 -26.66 -20.46 5.39
C THR A 972 -25.22 -20.97 5.40
N HIS A 973 -25.00 -22.19 5.91
CA HIS A 973 -23.68 -22.84 5.86
C HIS A 973 -23.30 -23.17 4.41
N ILE A 974 -22.10 -22.77 4.00
CA ILE A 974 -21.58 -23.03 2.65
C ILE A 974 -20.62 -24.22 2.68
N ALA A 975 -19.51 -24.08 3.41
CA ALA A 975 -18.51 -25.13 3.59
C ALA A 975 -17.55 -24.75 4.73
N ARG A 976 -16.98 -25.75 5.42
CA ARG A 976 -16.02 -25.54 6.52
C ARG A 976 -16.54 -24.55 7.56
N SER A 977 -15.85 -23.43 7.83
CA SER A 977 -16.32 -22.36 8.71
C SER A 977 -16.98 -21.20 7.97
N VAL A 978 -17.29 -21.33 6.68
CA VAL A 978 -17.86 -20.27 5.85
C VAL A 978 -19.39 -20.41 5.73
N TYR A 979 -20.06 -19.28 5.94
CA TYR A 979 -21.49 -19.08 5.89
C TYR A 979 -21.83 -17.88 4.99
N SER A 980 -23.08 -17.77 4.59
CA SER A 980 -23.61 -16.63 3.85
C SER A 980 -24.91 -16.10 4.45
N ALA A 981 -25.18 -14.82 4.25
CA ALA A 981 -26.46 -14.20 4.52
C ALA A 981 -26.82 -13.22 3.40
N ARG A 982 -28.11 -13.14 3.07
CA ARG A 982 -28.66 -12.22 2.08
C ARG A 982 -29.81 -11.44 2.69
N ILE A 983 -29.72 -10.11 2.72
CA ILE A 983 -30.89 -9.24 2.94
C ILE A 983 -31.39 -8.82 1.54
N PRO A 984 -32.57 -9.28 1.12
CA PRO A 984 -33.06 -8.98 -0.22
C PRO A 984 -33.40 -7.49 -0.37
N ALA A 985 -33.13 -6.92 -1.54
CA ALA A 985 -33.42 -5.52 -1.85
C ALA A 985 -34.88 -5.12 -1.55
N GLY A 986 -35.83 -6.04 -1.77
CA GLY A 986 -37.25 -5.83 -1.51
C GLY A 986 -37.61 -5.64 -0.03
N SER A 987 -36.72 -5.98 0.92
CA SER A 987 -36.89 -5.69 2.35
C SER A 987 -36.12 -4.45 2.80
N ILE A 988 -35.46 -3.73 1.89
CA ILE A 988 -34.63 -2.55 2.17
C ILE A 988 -35.35 -1.29 1.66
N GLU A 989 -36.17 -0.67 2.50
CA GLU A 989 -36.93 0.53 2.11
C GLU A 989 -36.16 1.85 2.37
N THR A 990 -35.35 1.86 3.44
CA THR A 990 -34.57 3.01 3.93
C THR A 990 -33.22 2.55 4.46
N ASP A 991 -32.36 3.49 4.88
CA ASP A 991 -31.12 3.19 5.60
C ASP A 991 -31.38 2.17 6.72
N LEU A 992 -30.52 1.14 6.79
CA LEU A 992 -30.69 0.02 7.69
C LEU A 992 -29.51 -0.10 8.66
N GLU A 993 -29.75 -0.79 9.76
CA GLU A 993 -28.71 -1.28 10.66
C GLU A 993 -28.84 -2.79 10.83
N TYR A 994 -27.71 -3.47 11.00
CA TYR A 994 -27.67 -4.91 11.23
C TYR A 994 -26.54 -5.31 12.17
N TYR A 995 -26.72 -6.46 12.79
CA TYR A 995 -25.65 -7.19 13.47
C TYR A 995 -25.81 -8.69 13.25
N ILE A 996 -24.73 -9.43 13.42
CA ILE A 996 -24.74 -10.90 13.40
C ILE A 996 -24.50 -11.37 14.83
N GLU A 997 -25.23 -12.39 15.26
CA GLU A 997 -25.02 -13.08 16.52
C GLU A 997 -24.78 -14.56 16.25
N VAL A 998 -23.78 -15.11 16.92
CA VAL A 998 -23.43 -16.53 16.86
C VAL A 998 -23.39 -17.07 18.29
N ASN A 999 -24.10 -18.17 18.50
CA ASN A 999 -24.11 -18.93 19.73
C ASN A 999 -23.41 -20.27 19.51
N THR A 1000 -22.44 -20.62 20.35
CA THR A 1000 -21.74 -21.91 20.29
C THR A 1000 -22.40 -22.95 21.18
N THR A 1001 -22.07 -24.23 20.95
CA THR A 1001 -22.60 -25.34 21.74
C THR A 1001 -22.18 -25.32 23.22
N ASP A 1002 -21.04 -24.71 23.54
CA ASP A 1002 -20.55 -24.50 24.90
C ASP A 1002 -21.10 -23.22 25.58
N GLY A 1003 -21.97 -22.47 24.89
CA GLY A 1003 -22.69 -21.33 25.44
C GLY A 1003 -21.98 -19.97 25.29
N GLN A 1004 -20.92 -19.88 24.48
CA GLN A 1004 -20.33 -18.59 24.13
C GLN A 1004 -21.21 -17.86 23.11
N VAL A 1005 -21.24 -16.53 23.23
CA VAL A 1005 -21.95 -15.63 22.31
C VAL A 1005 -20.92 -14.67 21.71
N SER A 1006 -20.95 -14.50 20.40
CA SER A 1006 -20.13 -13.51 19.68
C SER A 1006 -20.98 -12.74 18.70
N THR A 1007 -20.68 -11.45 18.56
CA THR A 1007 -21.41 -10.52 17.71
C THR A 1007 -20.50 -9.80 16.72
N PHE A 1008 -21.07 -9.46 15.56
CA PHE A 1008 -20.45 -8.53 14.60
C PHE A 1008 -21.41 -7.36 14.35
N PRO A 1009 -20.97 -6.10 14.49
CA PRO A 1009 -19.69 -5.71 15.09
C PRO A 1009 -19.62 -6.09 16.58
N ALA A 1010 -18.42 -6.09 17.18
CA ALA A 1010 -18.23 -6.44 18.60
C ALA A 1010 -19.01 -5.54 19.58
N THR A 1011 -19.45 -4.36 19.12
CA THR A 1011 -20.25 -3.40 19.88
C THR A 1011 -21.76 -3.66 19.82
N ALA A 1012 -22.22 -4.66 19.07
CA ALA A 1012 -23.63 -4.96 18.94
C ALA A 1012 -24.20 -5.63 20.22
N PRO A 1013 -25.49 -5.38 20.55
CA PRO A 1013 -26.48 -4.62 19.78
C PRO A 1013 -26.49 -3.10 20.04
N ASP A 1014 -25.55 -2.59 20.87
CA ASP A 1014 -25.53 -1.18 21.28
C ASP A 1014 -25.11 -0.25 20.14
N ILE A 1015 -24.07 -0.61 19.39
CA ILE A 1015 -23.66 0.08 18.15
C ILE A 1015 -23.55 -0.98 17.07
N ASN A 1016 -24.41 -0.90 16.06
CA ASN A 1016 -24.51 -1.88 14.98
C ASN A 1016 -23.80 -1.41 13.71
N GLN A 1017 -23.61 -2.35 12.78
CA GLN A 1017 -23.20 -1.99 11.42
C GLN A 1017 -24.37 -1.27 10.74
N THR A 1018 -24.08 -0.16 10.07
CA THR A 1018 -25.08 0.66 9.38
C THR A 1018 -24.82 0.66 7.88
N VAL A 1019 -25.88 0.80 7.09
CA VAL A 1019 -25.81 0.85 5.63
C VAL A 1019 -26.72 1.97 5.12
N VAL A 1020 -26.13 2.91 4.39
CA VAL A 1020 -26.87 4.01 3.75
C VAL A 1020 -27.34 3.58 2.35
N ILE A 1021 -28.60 3.87 2.02
CA ILE A 1021 -29.16 3.53 0.70
C ILE A 1021 -29.09 4.75 -0.21
N ILE A 1022 -28.28 4.65 -1.26
CA ILE A 1022 -28.05 5.68 -2.26
C ILE A 1022 -29.16 5.59 -3.31
N LYS A 1023 -30.00 6.63 -3.37
CA LYS A 1023 -31.02 6.79 -4.41
C LYS A 1023 -30.49 7.82 -5.41
N GLU A 1024 -30.16 7.36 -6.62
CA GLU A 1024 -29.76 8.25 -7.70
C GLU A 1024 -30.88 9.24 -8.03
N ARG A 1025 -30.52 10.51 -8.22
CA ARG A 1025 -31.43 11.63 -8.51
C ARG A 1025 -30.98 12.43 -9.71
#